data_AF-A0A5K8AFC6-F1
#
_entry.id   AF-A0A5K8AFC6-F1
#
_cell.length_a   1.000
_cell.length_b   1.000
_cell.length_c   1.000
_cell.angle_alpha   90.00
_cell.angle_beta   90.00
_cell.angle_gamma   90.00
#
_symmetry.space_group_name_H-M   'P 1'
#
loop_
_entity.id
_entity.type
_entity.pdbx_description
1 polymer ?
#
loop_
_entity_poly.entity_id
_entity_poly.type
_entity_poly.pdbx_seq_one_letter_code
_entity_poly.pdbx_strand_id
1 'polypeptide(L)'
;MKPSSIIWTKTDEAPALASASLLPIVRSFLKHAGIDIEEYDISLAGRILANFADFLPDDREMPDYLARLEELVQQPGTNVIKLPNISASVPQLTAAIKELQNKGYPVPDYPEAPQTPEEEKLKQRFSKVLGSAVNPVLREGNADRRAAASVKAFALKNPHKMMKPWPETGSVTQVVHMTEKDFFGSEKSVVQGKACTARIEFHPEAGEAIVLKNRLDLNEDEVLDTSVMNVQALRDFYASQLDVAKGKKALLSLHLKATMMKVSDPIMFGHCVAVFFKDLLDKHPKTLEDLEVNLNNGIADLLEKIERLPEALKNGIIAEIKATFESQPDLAMVDSDKGITNLHRPNNVIIDASMPNIIRDGGKMWNKEGKLQDTIAVIPDRSYATMYQMVIEDCKAHGQFDPATMGNVSNVGLMAKKAEEYGSHDKTFVAPGDGVIKLMDDQNNCIMAQTVETGDIFRMCRTQDEAIRDWVKLGIARARATGAPAVFWLNPERAHDARIIEKVNAYLPLHDTGGLDIHIMTPDEAMQFTLGRVREGKDTISVTGNILRDYLTDLFPILELGTSSRMLSIVPLLKGGGLFETGAGGSAPKHVQQFLEEGHLRWDSLGEYCALVPSLELAAKMDGNAKAALFGRALDHAIGIYLENGKSPSRKVKEIDNRGATFYIALYWAKQLAAQDEDKVVKDIFSPVAKALHENEAAIAEDLLAAQGGKVDIGGYYYPDPAMTDKHMRPSPVFNQIVDRL
;
A
#
# COMPACT_ATOMS: atom_id res chain seq x y z
N MET A 1 10.91 -3.70 -27.12
CA MET A 1 11.08 -5.04 -26.53
C MET A 1 11.02 -6.09 -27.62
N LYS A 2 11.73 -7.21 -27.44
CA LYS A 2 11.41 -8.41 -28.20
C LYS A 2 10.00 -8.87 -27.82
N PRO A 3 9.21 -9.47 -28.73
CA PRO A 3 8.07 -10.29 -28.32
C PRO A 3 8.56 -11.30 -27.27
N SER A 4 7.84 -11.44 -26.15
CA SER A 4 8.17 -12.37 -25.05
C SER A 4 9.30 -11.97 -24.06
N SER A 5 9.40 -10.70 -23.65
CA SER A 5 10.24 -10.29 -22.50
C SER A 5 9.42 -9.91 -21.26
N ILE A 6 9.88 -10.30 -20.08
CA ILE A 6 9.37 -9.84 -18.78
C ILE A 6 10.42 -8.94 -18.13
N ILE A 7 10.02 -7.76 -17.66
CA ILE A 7 10.86 -6.91 -16.83
C ILE A 7 10.74 -7.34 -15.37
N TRP A 8 11.87 -7.61 -14.74
CA TRP A 8 11.99 -7.81 -13.30
C TRP A 8 12.60 -6.57 -12.65
N THR A 9 11.90 -5.95 -11.72
CA THR A 9 12.47 -4.79 -11.03
C THR A 9 13.47 -5.23 -9.96
N LYS A 10 14.72 -4.74 -10.06
CA LYS A 10 15.67 -4.78 -8.96
C LYS A 10 15.37 -3.61 -8.02
N THR A 11 15.12 -3.94 -6.75
CA THR A 11 14.67 -2.98 -5.73
C THR A 11 15.64 -2.92 -4.55
N ASP A 12 15.13 -2.87 -3.32
CA ASP A 12 15.89 -2.59 -2.11
C ASP A 12 15.69 -3.70 -1.08
N GLU A 13 16.61 -3.79 -0.12
CA GLU A 13 16.45 -4.56 1.13
C GLU A 13 16.06 -6.04 0.91
N ALA A 14 15.02 -6.54 1.58
CA ALA A 14 14.70 -7.97 1.59
C ALA A 14 14.24 -8.52 0.23
N PRO A 15 13.35 -7.84 -0.54
CA PRO A 15 13.02 -8.27 -1.90
C PRO A 15 14.24 -8.33 -2.84
N ALA A 16 15.21 -7.42 -2.70
CA ALA A 16 16.44 -7.44 -3.48
C ALA A 16 17.31 -8.67 -3.15
N LEU A 17 17.47 -8.97 -1.86
CA LEU A 17 18.16 -10.19 -1.41
C LEU A 17 17.43 -11.45 -1.92
N ALA A 18 16.12 -11.53 -1.76
CA ALA A 18 15.32 -12.66 -2.23
C ALA A 18 15.43 -12.85 -3.76
N SER A 19 15.47 -11.75 -4.53
CA SER A 19 15.68 -11.79 -5.98
C SER A 19 17.01 -12.44 -6.35
N ALA A 20 18.10 -12.21 -5.59
CA ALA A 20 19.39 -12.85 -5.86
C ALA A 20 19.34 -14.39 -5.72
N SER A 21 18.37 -14.94 -4.98
CA SER A 21 18.11 -16.39 -4.91
C SER A 21 17.14 -16.86 -6.00
N LEU A 22 16.02 -16.13 -6.19
CA LEU A 22 14.91 -16.55 -7.05
C LEU A 22 15.15 -16.28 -8.54
N LEU A 23 15.71 -15.12 -8.89
CA LEU A 23 15.83 -14.67 -10.28
C LEU A 23 16.67 -15.61 -11.17
N PRO A 24 17.78 -16.22 -10.69
CA PRO A 24 18.50 -17.24 -11.48
C PRO A 24 17.64 -18.45 -11.85
N ILE A 25 16.74 -18.88 -10.96
CA ILE A 25 15.81 -19.99 -11.20
C ILE A 25 14.78 -19.57 -12.24
N VAL A 26 14.16 -18.39 -12.05
CA VAL A 26 13.16 -17.85 -13.00
C VAL A 26 13.75 -17.74 -14.41
N ARG A 27 14.95 -17.17 -14.55
CA ARG A 27 15.67 -17.08 -15.85
C ARG A 27 15.91 -18.45 -16.46
N SER A 28 16.42 -19.40 -15.67
CA SER A 28 16.77 -20.75 -16.15
C SER A 28 15.55 -21.58 -16.54
N PHE A 29 14.41 -21.37 -15.88
CA PHE A 29 13.16 -22.05 -16.21
C PHE A 29 12.51 -21.42 -17.45
N LEU A 30 12.33 -20.10 -17.44
CA LEU A 30 11.49 -19.40 -18.43
C LEU A 30 12.12 -19.28 -19.82
N LYS A 31 13.46 -19.40 -19.95
CA LYS A 31 14.09 -19.50 -21.27
C LYS A 31 13.57 -20.69 -22.10
N HIS A 32 13.14 -21.77 -21.43
CA HIS A 32 12.55 -22.95 -22.09
C HIS A 32 11.10 -22.73 -22.55
N ALA A 33 10.47 -21.65 -22.08
CA ALA A 33 9.22 -21.10 -22.60
C ALA A 33 9.45 -19.98 -23.63
N GLY A 34 10.70 -19.69 -24.01
CA GLY A 34 11.04 -18.62 -24.94
C GLY A 34 10.85 -17.22 -24.36
N ILE A 35 10.96 -17.08 -23.04
CA ILE A 35 10.78 -15.80 -22.34
C ILE A 35 12.12 -15.29 -21.83
N ASP A 36 12.49 -14.07 -22.24
CA ASP A 36 13.66 -13.35 -21.74
C ASP A 36 13.28 -12.54 -20.48
N ILE A 37 14.16 -12.52 -19.47
CA ILE A 37 13.98 -11.68 -18.27
C ILE A 37 14.99 -10.53 -18.29
N GLU A 38 14.49 -9.30 -18.40
CA GLU A 38 15.30 -8.08 -18.31
C GLU A 38 15.21 -7.50 -16.90
N GLU A 39 16.34 -7.09 -16.33
CA GLU A 39 16.38 -6.54 -14.96
C GLU A 39 16.54 -5.02 -15.00
N TYR A 40 15.63 -4.31 -14.34
CA TYR A 40 15.59 -2.84 -14.33
C TYR A 40 15.81 -2.36 -12.89
N ASP A 41 16.91 -1.64 -12.67
CA ASP A 41 17.30 -1.16 -11.34
C ASP A 41 16.55 0.12 -10.96
N ILE A 42 15.57 -0.03 -10.06
CA ILE A 42 14.78 1.06 -9.49
C ILE A 42 15.02 1.20 -7.98
N SER A 43 16.10 0.62 -7.47
CA SER A 43 16.55 0.80 -6.09
C SER A 43 16.76 2.28 -5.77
N LEU A 44 16.74 2.65 -4.48
CA LEU A 44 17.06 4.01 -4.04
C LEU A 44 18.43 4.45 -4.56
N ALA A 45 19.44 3.60 -4.43
CA ALA A 45 20.78 3.88 -4.93
C ALA A 45 20.81 4.05 -6.45
N GLY A 46 20.19 3.13 -7.21
CA GLY A 46 20.12 3.21 -8.67
C GLY A 46 19.43 4.49 -9.16
N ARG A 47 18.32 4.89 -8.52
CA ARG A 47 17.61 6.14 -8.85
C ARG A 47 18.41 7.40 -8.51
N ILE A 48 19.16 7.40 -7.40
CA ILE A 48 20.09 8.48 -7.07
C ILE A 48 21.15 8.58 -8.18
N LEU A 49 21.83 7.48 -8.52
CA LEU A 49 22.88 7.49 -9.55
C LEU A 49 22.36 7.96 -10.90
N ALA A 50 21.22 7.45 -11.36
CA ALA A 50 20.59 7.88 -12.62
C ALA A 50 20.24 9.36 -12.62
N ASN A 51 19.69 9.86 -11.50
CA ASN A 51 19.34 11.27 -11.40
C ASN A 51 20.54 12.18 -11.23
N PHE A 52 21.77 11.69 -11.01
CA PHE A 52 22.98 12.50 -10.79
C PHE A 52 24.12 12.13 -11.75
N ALA A 53 23.80 11.62 -12.94
CA ALA A 53 24.77 11.16 -13.94
C ALA A 53 25.83 12.22 -14.30
N ASP A 54 25.48 13.51 -14.32
CA ASP A 54 26.39 14.65 -14.55
C ASP A 54 27.47 14.84 -13.47
N PHE A 55 27.31 14.20 -12.31
CA PHE A 55 28.34 14.15 -11.28
C PHE A 55 29.22 12.90 -11.41
N LEU A 56 28.79 11.89 -12.16
CA LEU A 56 29.45 10.59 -12.22
C LEU A 56 30.50 10.55 -13.34
N PRO A 57 31.60 9.78 -13.16
CA PRO A 57 32.45 9.37 -14.27
C PRO A 57 31.68 8.52 -15.31
N ASP A 58 32.04 8.62 -16.59
CA ASP A 58 31.38 7.89 -17.70
C ASP A 58 31.26 6.37 -17.47
N ASP A 59 32.24 5.74 -16.79
CA ASP A 59 32.26 4.31 -16.49
C ASP A 59 31.39 3.91 -15.29
N ARG A 60 30.76 4.89 -14.64
CA ARG A 60 29.91 4.73 -13.44
C ARG A 60 28.49 5.25 -13.64
N GLU A 61 28.15 5.72 -14.84
CA GLU A 61 26.78 6.11 -15.16
C GLU A 61 25.82 4.93 -15.06
N MET A 62 24.61 5.21 -14.57
CA MET A 62 23.52 4.25 -14.50
C MET A 62 22.38 4.74 -15.41
N PRO A 63 21.85 3.90 -16.31
CA PRO A 63 20.66 4.26 -17.06
C PRO A 63 19.48 4.60 -16.14
N ASP A 64 18.69 5.62 -16.51
CA ASP A 64 17.44 5.91 -15.80
C ASP A 64 16.36 4.90 -16.16
N TYR A 65 16.38 3.76 -15.46
CA TYR A 65 15.41 2.69 -15.66
C TYR A 65 13.99 3.10 -15.24
N LEU A 66 13.82 4.05 -14.32
CA LEU A 66 12.49 4.52 -13.93
C LEU A 66 11.86 5.35 -15.05
N ALA A 67 12.62 6.25 -15.67
CA ALA A 67 12.17 6.99 -16.86
C ALA A 67 11.89 6.04 -18.04
N ARG A 68 12.73 5.01 -18.26
CA ARG A 68 12.44 3.98 -19.28
C ARG A 68 11.16 3.21 -18.97
N LEU A 69 10.93 2.85 -17.71
CA LEU A 69 9.69 2.19 -17.32
C LEU A 69 8.47 3.08 -17.52
N GLU A 70 8.57 4.39 -17.26
CA GLU A 70 7.52 5.37 -17.53
C GLU A 70 7.07 5.32 -19.00
N GLU A 71 8.02 5.25 -19.92
CA GLU A 71 7.73 5.12 -21.35
C GLU A 71 7.14 3.73 -21.68
N LEU A 72 7.70 2.67 -21.10
CA LEU A 72 7.29 1.30 -21.40
C LEU A 72 5.89 1.00 -20.90
N VAL A 73 5.47 1.46 -19.73
CA VAL A 73 4.10 1.20 -19.24
C VAL A 73 3.01 1.85 -20.11
N GLN A 74 3.39 2.76 -21.03
CA GLN A 74 2.52 3.32 -22.08
C GLN A 74 2.52 2.50 -23.38
N GLN A 75 3.32 1.44 -23.48
CA GLN A 75 3.42 0.59 -24.66
C GLN A 75 2.56 -0.69 -24.50
N PRO A 76 1.84 -1.10 -25.55
CA PRO A 76 1.17 -2.40 -25.58
C PRO A 76 2.18 -3.52 -25.36
N GLY A 77 1.83 -4.48 -24.50
CA GLY A 77 2.66 -5.66 -24.27
C GLY A 77 3.83 -5.56 -23.33
N THR A 78 3.99 -4.41 -22.71
CA THR A 78 4.84 -4.29 -21.53
C THR A 78 4.38 -5.26 -20.45
N ASN A 79 5.32 -6.03 -19.91
CA ASN A 79 5.09 -7.02 -18.86
C ASN A 79 6.12 -6.81 -17.75
N VAL A 80 5.66 -6.30 -16.59
CA VAL A 80 6.53 -5.87 -15.49
C VAL A 80 6.17 -6.62 -14.21
N ILE A 81 7.12 -7.38 -13.67
CA ILE A 81 7.09 -7.88 -12.29
C ILE A 81 7.70 -6.81 -11.39
N LYS A 82 6.87 -6.21 -10.53
CA LYS A 82 7.24 -5.11 -9.64
C LYS A 82 7.32 -5.56 -8.19
N LEU A 83 8.53 -5.61 -7.65
CA LEU A 83 8.80 -5.94 -6.25
C LEU A 83 8.67 -4.69 -5.36
N PRO A 84 8.42 -4.84 -4.05
CA PRO A 84 8.47 -3.71 -3.12
C PRO A 84 9.80 -2.96 -3.16
N ASN A 85 9.74 -1.63 -3.05
CA ASN A 85 10.90 -0.74 -3.05
C ASN A 85 10.77 0.32 -1.96
N ILE A 86 11.89 0.96 -1.61
CA ILE A 86 11.91 2.05 -0.63
C ILE A 86 11.20 3.28 -1.20
N SER A 87 10.25 3.81 -0.43
CA SER A 87 9.78 5.19 -0.55
C SER A 87 10.58 6.04 0.45
N ALA A 88 11.64 6.69 -0.01
CA ALA A 88 12.71 7.16 0.87
C ALA A 88 12.28 8.35 1.74
N SER A 89 12.51 8.22 3.03
CA SER A 89 12.58 9.36 3.95
C SER A 89 13.91 10.10 3.79
N VAL A 90 14.00 11.34 4.30
CA VAL A 90 15.26 12.11 4.29
C VAL A 90 16.41 11.35 4.96
N PRO A 91 16.25 10.73 6.16
CA PRO A 91 17.33 9.94 6.76
C PRO A 91 17.82 8.77 5.89
N GLN A 92 16.90 8.08 5.21
CA GLN A 92 17.25 6.98 4.29
C GLN A 92 17.99 7.49 3.06
N LEU A 93 17.55 8.62 2.49
CA LEU A 93 18.24 9.26 1.37
C LEU A 93 19.67 9.64 1.77
N THR A 94 19.85 10.33 2.89
CA THR A 94 21.18 10.76 3.37
C THR A 94 22.09 9.57 3.65
N ALA A 95 21.57 8.48 4.22
CA ALA A 95 22.33 7.25 4.44
C ALA A 95 22.75 6.58 3.13
N ALA A 96 21.87 6.52 2.13
CA ALA A 96 22.18 5.99 0.81
C ALA A 96 23.24 6.83 0.07
N ILE A 97 23.13 8.16 0.12
CA ILE A 97 24.14 9.09 -0.43
C ILE A 97 25.50 8.82 0.21
N LYS A 98 25.55 8.73 1.53
CA LYS A 98 26.80 8.46 2.26
C LYS A 98 27.43 7.12 1.88
N GLU A 99 26.62 6.07 1.71
CA GLU A 99 27.10 4.77 1.24
C GLU A 99 27.69 4.85 -0.18
N LEU A 100 27.01 5.54 -1.09
CA LEU A 100 27.49 5.76 -2.45
C LEU A 100 28.80 6.56 -2.46
N GLN A 101 28.91 7.62 -1.68
CA GLN A 101 30.14 8.41 -1.51
C GLN A 101 31.31 7.55 -0.99
N ASN A 102 31.06 6.69 0.01
CA ASN A 102 32.07 5.76 0.53
C ASN A 102 32.53 4.73 -0.54
N LYS A 103 31.68 4.43 -1.52
CA LYS A 103 32.00 3.59 -2.70
C LYS A 103 32.61 4.38 -3.86
N GLY A 104 32.90 5.67 -3.65
CA GLY A 104 33.55 6.55 -4.62
C GLY A 104 32.62 7.14 -5.68
N TYR A 105 31.31 7.18 -5.45
CA TYR A 105 30.38 7.92 -6.29
C TYR A 105 30.27 9.36 -5.76
N PRO A 106 30.71 10.38 -6.53
CA PRO A 106 30.76 11.78 -6.06
C PRO A 106 29.38 12.48 -6.10
N VAL A 107 28.36 11.83 -5.57
CA VAL A 107 27.01 12.40 -5.44
C VAL A 107 27.02 13.48 -4.35
N PRO A 108 26.42 14.66 -4.59
CA PRO A 108 26.38 15.74 -3.61
C PRO A 108 25.51 15.37 -2.39
N ASP A 109 25.74 16.06 -1.27
CA ASP A 109 24.91 15.92 -0.07
C ASP A 109 23.51 16.51 -0.28
N TYR A 110 22.52 16.02 0.48
CA TYR A 110 21.16 16.55 0.46
C TYR A 110 21.07 17.87 1.25
N PRO A 111 20.69 19.01 0.62
CA PRO A 111 20.56 20.28 1.32
C PRO A 111 19.21 20.35 2.06
N GLU A 112 19.21 20.03 3.36
CA GLU A 112 17.98 20.03 4.17
C GLU A 112 17.32 21.43 4.24
N ALA A 113 18.13 22.45 4.52
CA ALA A 113 17.73 23.85 4.63
C ALA A 113 18.49 24.73 3.61
N PRO A 114 18.10 24.67 2.32
CA PRO A 114 18.79 25.39 1.25
C PRO A 114 18.81 26.90 1.53
N GLN A 115 19.97 27.53 1.36
CA GLN A 115 20.19 28.97 1.53
C GLN A 115 20.46 29.66 0.19
N THR A 116 20.69 28.90 -0.88
CA THR A 116 21.07 29.39 -2.21
C THR A 116 20.17 28.85 -3.32
N PRO A 117 20.03 29.55 -4.45
CA PRO A 117 19.30 29.04 -5.62
C PRO A 117 19.84 27.71 -6.15
N GLU A 118 21.15 27.46 -6.03
CA GLU A 118 21.81 26.21 -6.41
C GLU A 118 21.39 25.07 -5.49
N GLU A 119 21.35 25.29 -4.18
CA GLU A 119 20.86 24.30 -3.20
C GLU A 119 19.35 24.03 -3.37
N GLU A 120 18.55 25.03 -3.73
CA GLU A 120 17.13 24.83 -4.04
C GLU A 120 16.94 23.94 -5.28
N LYS A 121 17.72 24.18 -6.35
CA LYS A 121 17.73 23.29 -7.53
C LYS A 121 18.16 21.87 -7.17
N LEU A 122 19.16 21.75 -6.30
CA LEU A 122 19.65 20.46 -5.84
C LEU A 122 18.59 19.72 -5.00
N LYS A 123 17.92 20.41 -4.07
CA LYS A 123 16.79 19.87 -3.29
C LYS A 123 15.65 19.43 -4.20
N GLN A 124 15.31 20.23 -5.20
CA GLN A 124 14.30 19.90 -6.20
C GLN A 124 14.69 18.65 -7.00
N ARG A 125 15.97 18.47 -7.34
CA ARG A 125 16.44 17.27 -8.02
C ARG A 125 16.30 16.02 -7.14
N PHE A 126 16.67 16.10 -5.87
CA PHE A 126 16.45 15.01 -4.90
C PHE A 126 14.97 14.71 -4.66
N SER A 127 14.08 15.69 -4.83
CA SER A 127 12.64 15.44 -4.69
C SER A 127 12.10 14.37 -5.66
N LYS A 128 12.79 14.13 -6.78
CA LYS A 128 12.46 13.05 -7.73
C LYS A 128 12.72 11.64 -7.19
N VAL A 129 13.56 11.50 -6.15
CA VAL A 129 13.89 10.19 -5.55
C VAL A 129 13.33 9.99 -4.14
N LEU A 130 12.83 11.08 -3.52
CA LEU A 130 12.18 11.07 -2.20
C LEU A 130 10.73 10.57 -2.25
N GLY A 131 10.29 9.95 -1.16
CA GLY A 131 8.93 9.44 -1.02
C GLY A 131 8.57 8.38 -2.06
N SER A 132 7.28 8.29 -2.38
CA SER A 132 6.75 7.33 -3.36
C SER A 132 7.01 7.81 -4.79
N ALA A 133 8.26 7.71 -5.25
CA ALA A 133 8.67 8.14 -6.58
C ALA A 133 8.33 7.12 -7.68
N VAL A 134 8.29 5.82 -7.35
CA VAL A 134 8.15 4.73 -8.34
C VAL A 134 6.69 4.43 -8.66
N ASN A 135 5.86 4.16 -7.66
CA ASN A 135 4.49 3.68 -7.87
C ASN A 135 3.64 4.64 -8.73
N PRO A 136 3.72 5.98 -8.57
CA PRO A 136 2.94 6.89 -9.41
C PRO A 136 3.34 6.90 -10.88
N VAL A 137 4.55 6.44 -11.20
CA VAL A 137 5.06 6.31 -12.57
C VAL A 137 4.56 5.01 -13.21
N LEU A 138 4.56 3.91 -12.45
CA LEU A 138 4.23 2.58 -12.99
C LEU A 138 2.72 2.28 -13.03
N ARG A 139 1.93 2.86 -12.12
CA ARG A 139 0.48 2.58 -11.97
C ARG A 139 -0.36 3.28 -13.04
N GLU A 140 -0.11 2.91 -14.28
CA GLU A 140 -0.75 3.42 -15.50
C GLU A 140 -1.91 2.53 -15.94
N GLY A 141 -2.67 2.03 -14.95
CA GLY A 141 -3.76 1.08 -15.08
C GLY A 141 -4.54 0.97 -13.77
N ASN A 142 -5.74 0.38 -13.83
CA ASN A 142 -6.55 0.12 -12.65
C ASN A 142 -6.13 -1.17 -11.95
N ALA A 143 -6.58 -1.39 -10.72
CA ALA A 143 -6.19 -2.55 -9.92
C ALA A 143 -7.18 -3.71 -10.08
N ASP A 144 -6.68 -4.93 -10.31
CA ASP A 144 -7.34 -6.21 -10.01
C ASP A 144 -6.59 -6.86 -8.83
N ARG A 145 -7.17 -6.75 -7.63
CA ARG A 145 -6.61 -7.29 -6.39
C ARG A 145 -7.46 -8.43 -5.86
N ARG A 146 -6.85 -9.60 -5.69
CA ARG A 146 -7.55 -10.83 -5.28
C ARG A 146 -6.60 -11.88 -4.73
N ALA A 147 -7.10 -12.79 -3.90
CA ALA A 147 -6.32 -13.97 -3.52
C ALA A 147 -6.07 -14.85 -4.75
N ALA A 148 -4.89 -15.47 -4.85
CA ALA A 148 -4.69 -16.57 -5.79
C ALA A 148 -5.57 -17.76 -5.38
N ALA A 149 -6.06 -18.52 -6.36
CA ALA A 149 -6.95 -19.66 -6.10
C ALA A 149 -6.29 -20.70 -5.20
N SER A 150 -5.02 -21.02 -5.47
CA SER A 150 -4.18 -21.90 -4.65
C SER A 150 -4.03 -21.40 -3.20
N VAL A 151 -3.84 -20.10 -3.00
CA VAL A 151 -3.74 -19.48 -1.66
C VAL A 151 -5.06 -19.58 -0.89
N LYS A 152 -6.19 -19.25 -1.53
CA LYS A 152 -7.52 -19.35 -0.89
C LYS A 152 -7.88 -20.80 -0.56
N ALA A 153 -7.64 -21.73 -1.48
CA ALA A 153 -7.89 -23.16 -1.26
C ALA A 153 -7.07 -23.70 -0.07
N PHE A 154 -5.82 -23.26 0.08
CA PHE A 154 -5.01 -23.58 1.24
C PHE A 154 -5.57 -23.00 2.54
N ALA A 155 -5.99 -21.73 2.54
CA ALA A 155 -6.53 -21.05 3.72
C ALA A 155 -7.82 -21.71 4.23
N LEU A 156 -8.71 -22.15 3.33
CA LEU A 156 -9.93 -22.89 3.70
C LEU A 156 -9.61 -24.21 4.43
N LYS A 157 -8.60 -24.96 3.95
CA LYS A 157 -8.15 -26.21 4.58
C LYS A 157 -7.36 -25.97 5.88
N ASN A 158 -6.69 -24.83 5.99
CA ASN A 158 -5.76 -24.48 7.07
C ASN A 158 -6.08 -23.07 7.63
N PRO A 159 -7.25 -22.89 8.25
CA PRO A 159 -7.68 -21.58 8.74
C PRO A 159 -6.68 -21.02 9.75
N HIS A 160 -6.34 -19.74 9.60
CA HIS A 160 -5.37 -19.10 10.49
C HIS A 160 -5.94 -18.94 11.91
N LYS A 161 -5.08 -19.03 12.92
CA LYS A 161 -5.47 -18.97 14.34
C LYS A 161 -5.54 -17.55 14.91
N MET A 162 -5.33 -16.53 14.09
CA MET A 162 -5.31 -15.12 14.55
C MET A 162 -6.71 -14.55 14.79
N MET A 163 -7.76 -15.18 14.24
CA MET A 163 -9.13 -14.74 14.39
C MET A 163 -9.59 -14.95 15.83
N LYS A 164 -9.97 -13.88 16.54
CA LYS A 164 -10.48 -13.94 17.91
C LYS A 164 -12.00 -13.87 17.92
N PRO A 165 -12.67 -14.63 18.80
CA PRO A 165 -14.12 -14.63 18.87
C PRO A 165 -14.63 -13.22 19.19
N TRP A 166 -15.71 -12.82 18.52
CA TRP A 166 -16.45 -11.63 18.89
C TRP A 166 -17.26 -11.91 20.17
N PRO A 167 -17.30 -11.00 21.17
CA PRO A 167 -18.11 -11.20 22.37
C PRO A 167 -19.59 -11.36 22.03
N GLU A 168 -20.25 -12.40 22.56
CA GLU A 168 -21.68 -12.65 22.33
C GLU A 168 -22.57 -11.48 22.78
N THR A 169 -22.20 -10.81 23.86
CA THR A 169 -22.91 -9.64 24.39
C THR A 169 -21.93 -8.65 25.01
N GLY A 170 -22.39 -7.40 25.20
CA GLY A 170 -21.66 -6.39 25.97
C GLY A 170 -20.53 -5.70 25.23
N SER A 171 -20.29 -6.01 23.95
CA SER A 171 -19.32 -5.26 23.15
C SER A 171 -19.83 -3.84 22.91
N VAL A 172 -19.06 -2.85 23.36
CA VAL A 172 -19.34 -1.41 23.17
C VAL A 172 -18.58 -0.82 21.99
N THR A 173 -17.78 -1.65 21.31
CA THR A 173 -16.98 -1.24 20.15
C THR A 173 -17.86 -0.72 19.02
N GLN A 174 -17.45 0.40 18.44
CA GLN A 174 -18.13 1.04 17.31
C GLN A 174 -17.15 1.95 16.58
N VAL A 175 -17.39 2.13 15.28
CA VAL A 175 -16.86 3.24 14.52
C VAL A 175 -17.71 4.48 14.81
N VAL A 176 -17.05 5.62 14.98
CA VAL A 176 -17.70 6.93 15.06
C VAL A 176 -17.09 7.87 14.04
N HIS A 177 -17.92 8.70 13.45
CA HIS A 177 -17.57 9.67 12.42
C HIS A 177 -18.40 10.95 12.60
N MET A 178 -17.99 12.04 11.95
CA MET A 178 -18.76 13.29 11.95
C MET A 178 -20.12 13.08 11.28
N THR A 179 -21.08 13.99 11.50
CA THR A 179 -22.44 13.90 10.91
C THR A 179 -22.76 15.07 9.97
N GLU A 180 -21.87 16.04 9.86
CA GLU A 180 -21.92 17.19 8.96
C GLU A 180 -20.53 17.84 8.89
N LYS A 181 -20.33 18.73 7.91
CA LYS A 181 -19.12 19.58 7.77
C LYS A 181 -17.77 18.83 7.68
N ASP A 182 -17.79 17.54 7.36
CA ASP A 182 -16.64 16.77 6.90
C ASP A 182 -16.48 16.89 5.37
N PHE A 183 -15.53 16.15 4.78
CA PHE A 183 -15.34 16.18 3.33
C PHE A 183 -16.58 15.67 2.60
N PHE A 184 -17.19 14.59 3.12
CA PHE A 184 -18.47 14.08 2.61
C PHE A 184 -19.55 15.17 2.56
N GLY A 185 -19.80 15.85 3.68
CA GLY A 185 -20.92 16.79 3.82
C GLY A 185 -20.77 18.10 3.06
N SER A 186 -19.57 18.41 2.56
CA SER A 186 -19.27 19.64 1.81
C SER A 186 -18.99 19.39 0.33
N GLU A 187 -18.88 18.13 -0.10
CA GLU A 187 -18.41 17.77 -1.44
C GLU A 187 -19.26 18.39 -2.55
N LYS A 188 -18.57 18.93 -3.56
CA LYS A 188 -19.15 19.36 -4.83
C LYS A 188 -18.37 18.69 -5.94
N SER A 189 -19.01 18.42 -7.07
CA SER A 189 -18.34 17.81 -8.22
C SER A 189 -18.94 18.28 -9.54
N VAL A 190 -18.09 18.33 -10.57
CA VAL A 190 -18.46 18.66 -11.96
C VAL A 190 -17.73 17.72 -12.93
N VAL A 191 -18.31 17.53 -14.12
CA VAL A 191 -17.60 16.92 -15.25
C VAL A 191 -17.05 18.05 -16.12
N GLN A 192 -15.74 18.06 -16.35
CA GLN A 192 -15.09 19.11 -17.12
C GLN A 192 -15.52 19.06 -18.59
N GLY A 193 -16.08 20.16 -19.10
CA GLY A 193 -16.64 20.19 -20.44
C GLY A 193 -15.61 20.20 -21.57
N LYS A 194 -14.51 20.96 -21.43
CA LYS A 194 -13.41 21.02 -22.41
C LYS A 194 -12.08 21.11 -21.68
N ALA A 195 -11.02 20.58 -22.29
CA ALA A 195 -9.67 20.74 -21.75
C ALA A 195 -9.32 22.23 -21.63
N CYS A 196 -8.76 22.62 -20.48
CA CYS A 196 -8.30 23.98 -20.21
C CYS A 196 -7.17 23.98 -19.19
N THR A 197 -6.53 25.12 -18.99
CA THR A 197 -5.67 25.34 -17.83
C THR A 197 -6.46 26.07 -16.75
N ALA A 198 -6.28 25.66 -15.49
CA ALA A 198 -6.94 26.24 -14.34
C ALA A 198 -5.95 26.57 -13.22
N ARG A 199 -6.42 27.31 -12.22
CA ARG A 199 -5.69 27.69 -11.01
C ARG A 199 -6.62 27.66 -9.80
N ILE A 200 -6.05 27.49 -8.61
CA ILE A 200 -6.79 27.50 -7.34
C ILE A 200 -6.45 28.80 -6.60
N GLU A 201 -7.46 29.56 -6.24
CA GLU A 201 -7.35 30.86 -5.57
C GLU A 201 -8.17 30.88 -4.26
N PHE A 202 -7.62 31.47 -3.21
CA PHE A 202 -8.36 31.86 -2.03
C PHE A 202 -8.80 33.32 -2.15
N HIS A 203 -10.09 33.57 -1.97
CA HIS A 203 -10.67 34.91 -1.95
C HIS A 203 -11.13 35.22 -0.51
N PRO A 204 -10.44 36.12 0.21
CA PRO A 204 -10.93 36.59 1.51
C PRO A 204 -12.21 37.41 1.34
N GLU A 205 -12.95 37.62 2.43
CA GLU A 205 -14.11 38.54 2.43
C GLU A 205 -13.72 39.98 2.01
N ALA A 206 -12.50 40.40 2.38
CA ALA A 206 -11.90 41.66 1.97
C ALA A 206 -10.41 41.48 1.66
N GLY A 207 -9.96 42.00 0.53
CA GLY A 207 -8.56 41.93 0.08
C GLY A 207 -8.39 41.32 -1.31
N GLU A 208 -7.13 41.16 -1.72
CA GLU A 208 -6.79 40.53 -3.00
C GLU A 208 -6.84 39.00 -2.89
N ALA A 209 -7.09 38.35 -4.03
CA ALA A 209 -7.07 36.89 -4.11
C ALA A 209 -5.64 36.35 -3.94
N ILE A 210 -5.50 35.25 -3.21
CA ILE A 210 -4.22 34.56 -2.98
C ILE A 210 -4.21 33.30 -3.85
N VAL A 211 -3.25 33.22 -4.78
CA VAL A 211 -3.08 32.01 -5.60
C VAL A 211 -2.49 30.89 -4.74
N LEU A 212 -3.28 29.83 -4.51
CA LEU A 212 -2.84 28.62 -3.79
C LEU A 212 -2.12 27.65 -4.75
N LYS A 213 -2.57 27.60 -6.00
CA LYS A 213 -1.92 26.82 -7.07
C LYS A 213 -2.07 27.52 -8.41
N ASN A 214 -0.95 27.85 -9.03
CA ASN A 214 -0.91 28.68 -10.24
C ASN A 214 -1.33 27.97 -11.53
N ARG A 215 -1.17 26.64 -11.61
CA ARG A 215 -1.42 25.88 -12.84
C ARG A 215 -1.88 24.46 -12.57
N LEU A 216 -2.95 24.08 -13.26
CA LEU A 216 -3.53 22.76 -13.37
C LEU A 216 -4.00 22.56 -14.81
N ASP A 217 -3.44 21.58 -15.51
CA ASP A 217 -3.96 21.22 -16.83
C ASP A 217 -5.12 20.24 -16.64
N LEU A 218 -6.32 20.67 -17.00
CA LEU A 218 -7.56 19.91 -16.89
C LEU A 218 -7.92 19.28 -18.24
N ASN A 219 -8.38 18.03 -18.19
CA ASN A 219 -8.75 17.27 -19.38
C ASN A 219 -10.26 17.38 -19.65
N GLU A 220 -10.66 17.28 -20.91
CA GLU A 220 -12.05 17.08 -21.27
C GLU A 220 -12.60 15.81 -20.61
N ASP A 221 -13.86 15.86 -20.19
CA ASP A 221 -14.62 14.77 -19.59
C ASP A 221 -14.11 14.23 -18.24
N GLU A 222 -13.04 14.77 -17.67
CA GLU A 222 -12.60 14.35 -16.33
C GLU A 222 -13.57 14.83 -15.25
N VAL A 223 -13.70 14.04 -14.19
CA VAL A 223 -14.48 14.39 -13.00
C VAL A 223 -13.59 15.17 -12.05
N LEU A 224 -14.09 16.32 -11.61
CA LEU A 224 -13.44 17.20 -10.64
C LEU A 224 -14.31 17.28 -9.40
N ASP A 225 -13.70 17.25 -8.23
CA ASP A 225 -14.40 17.40 -6.95
C ASP A 225 -13.62 18.30 -5.99
N THR A 226 -14.35 19.03 -5.15
CA THR A 226 -13.79 19.87 -4.09
C THR A 226 -14.57 19.64 -2.80
N SER A 227 -13.87 19.62 -1.68
CA SER A 227 -14.46 19.35 -0.36
C SER A 227 -13.68 20.09 0.73
N VAL A 228 -14.32 20.35 1.87
CA VAL A 228 -13.74 21.05 3.02
C VAL A 228 -14.04 20.26 4.30
N MET A 229 -13.01 20.00 5.09
CA MET A 229 -13.16 19.55 6.48
C MET A 229 -13.13 20.78 7.37
N ASN A 230 -14.27 21.08 8.03
CA ASN A 230 -14.35 22.19 8.96
C ASN A 230 -13.64 21.84 10.27
N VAL A 231 -12.61 22.61 10.63
CA VAL A 231 -11.74 22.28 11.76
C VAL A 231 -12.43 22.49 13.09
N GLN A 232 -13.32 23.47 13.21
CA GLN A 232 -14.07 23.68 14.44
C GLN A 232 -15.01 22.50 14.70
N ALA A 233 -15.81 22.09 13.71
CA ALA A 233 -16.67 20.92 13.80
C ALA A 233 -15.89 19.63 14.07
N LEU A 234 -14.71 19.48 13.47
CA LEU A 234 -13.81 18.34 13.73
C LEU A 234 -13.34 18.30 15.19
N ARG A 235 -12.95 19.45 15.75
CA ARG A 235 -12.52 19.55 17.16
C ARG A 235 -13.67 19.27 18.13
N ASP A 236 -14.86 19.80 17.85
CA ASP A 236 -16.06 19.55 18.66
C ASP A 236 -16.46 18.06 18.61
N PHE A 237 -16.37 17.45 17.43
CA PHE A 237 -16.55 16.01 17.27
C PHE A 237 -15.54 15.21 18.10
N TYR A 238 -14.25 15.51 18.03
CA TYR A 238 -13.24 14.83 18.85
C TYR A 238 -13.50 14.98 20.34
N ALA A 239 -13.85 16.18 20.81
CA ALA A 239 -14.17 16.41 22.22
C ALA A 239 -15.34 15.54 22.67
N SER A 240 -16.41 15.49 21.87
CA SER A 240 -17.56 14.60 22.11
C SER A 240 -17.16 13.13 22.15
N GLN A 241 -16.28 12.66 21.26
CA GLN A 241 -15.87 11.26 21.25
C GLN A 241 -14.98 10.87 22.43
N LEU A 242 -14.20 11.81 22.98
CA LEU A 242 -13.49 11.60 24.25
C LEU A 242 -14.47 11.30 25.39
N ASP A 243 -15.54 12.10 25.49
CA ASP A 243 -16.58 11.90 26.51
C ASP A 243 -17.32 10.57 26.31
N VAL A 244 -17.62 10.20 25.06
CA VAL A 244 -18.26 8.91 24.73
C VAL A 244 -17.37 7.73 25.13
N ALA A 245 -16.09 7.76 24.77
CA ALA A 245 -15.14 6.70 25.12
C ALA A 245 -15.00 6.56 26.65
N LYS A 246 -14.89 7.69 27.35
CA LYS A 246 -14.81 7.74 28.81
C LYS A 246 -16.06 7.20 29.49
N GLY A 247 -17.25 7.62 29.04
CA GLY A 247 -18.53 7.17 29.56
C GLY A 247 -18.76 5.67 29.35
N LYS A 248 -18.34 5.13 28.21
CA LYS A 248 -18.41 3.69 27.89
C LYS A 248 -17.27 2.86 28.49
N LYS A 249 -16.28 3.49 29.12
CA LYS A 249 -15.03 2.84 29.60
C LYS A 249 -14.33 2.04 28.48
N ALA A 250 -14.40 2.56 27.26
CA ALA A 250 -13.76 1.99 26.08
C ALA A 250 -12.49 2.79 25.76
N LEU A 251 -11.56 2.15 25.04
CA LEU A 251 -10.40 2.85 24.50
C LEU A 251 -10.83 3.84 23.43
N LEU A 252 -10.27 5.06 23.43
CA LEU A 252 -10.31 5.90 22.24
C LEU A 252 -9.21 5.47 21.26
N SER A 253 -9.55 5.33 19.99
CA SER A 253 -8.59 5.07 18.92
C SER A 253 -8.91 5.92 17.69
N LEU A 254 -7.90 6.54 17.11
CA LEU A 254 -7.99 7.37 15.91
C LEU A 254 -7.34 6.62 14.74
N HIS A 255 -8.10 6.52 13.64
CA HIS A 255 -7.74 5.73 12.47
C HIS A 255 -7.70 6.63 11.22
N LEU A 256 -6.48 6.97 10.79
CA LEU A 256 -6.21 7.84 9.63
C LEU A 256 -5.19 7.18 8.70
N LYS A 257 -4.88 7.81 7.56
CA LYS A 257 -3.91 7.35 6.57
C LYS A 257 -2.77 8.37 6.38
N ALA A 258 -2.21 8.87 7.48
CA ALA A 258 -1.28 10.02 7.49
C ALA A 258 -0.03 9.89 6.60
N THR A 259 0.50 8.68 6.39
CA THR A 259 1.65 8.46 5.48
C THR A 259 1.29 8.71 4.02
N MET A 260 0.09 8.32 3.60
CA MET A 260 -0.36 8.47 2.20
C MET A 260 -1.01 9.84 2.02
N MET A 261 -1.99 10.19 2.87
CA MET A 261 -2.64 11.49 2.90
C MET A 261 -1.78 12.54 3.62
N LYS A 262 -0.57 12.77 3.08
CA LYS A 262 0.53 13.54 3.71
C LYS A 262 0.23 14.98 4.09
N VAL A 263 -0.91 15.54 3.68
CA VAL A 263 -1.33 16.91 4.00
C VAL A 263 -2.51 16.88 4.99
N SER A 264 -3.66 16.36 4.57
CA SER A 264 -4.91 16.41 5.37
C SER A 264 -4.81 15.67 6.69
N ASP A 265 -4.31 14.44 6.67
CA ASP A 265 -4.44 13.53 7.79
C ASP A 265 -3.51 13.87 8.96
N PRO A 266 -2.24 14.30 8.75
CA PRO A 266 -1.43 14.86 9.83
C PRO A 266 -2.09 16.06 10.52
N ILE A 267 -2.80 16.92 9.78
CA ILE A 267 -3.52 18.07 10.35
C ILE A 267 -4.70 17.59 11.19
N MET A 268 -5.54 16.70 10.65
CA MET A 268 -6.65 16.09 11.39
C MET A 268 -6.18 15.35 12.65
N PHE A 269 -5.02 14.69 12.59
CA PHE A 269 -4.38 14.04 13.71
C PHE A 269 -3.93 15.06 14.76
N GLY A 270 -3.24 16.13 14.33
CA GLY A 270 -2.80 17.20 15.21
C GLY A 270 -3.96 17.87 15.95
N HIS A 271 -5.12 18.03 15.31
CA HIS A 271 -6.33 18.52 15.98
C HIS A 271 -6.84 17.55 17.06
N CYS A 272 -6.77 16.24 16.86
CA CYS A 272 -7.14 15.27 17.89
C CYS A 272 -6.18 15.33 19.10
N VAL A 273 -4.87 15.41 18.83
CA VAL A 273 -3.85 15.62 19.88
C VAL A 273 -4.12 16.91 20.63
N ALA A 274 -4.42 17.99 19.92
CA ALA A 274 -4.70 19.29 20.52
C ALA A 274 -5.94 19.26 21.43
N VAL A 275 -7.00 18.55 21.03
CA VAL A 275 -8.20 18.40 21.85
C VAL A 275 -7.94 17.51 23.07
N PHE A 276 -7.19 16.41 22.91
CA PHE A 276 -6.86 15.51 24.03
C PHE A 276 -6.03 16.22 25.11
N PHE A 277 -5.05 17.04 24.70
CA PHE A 277 -4.13 17.78 25.58
C PHE A 277 -4.52 19.26 25.77
N LYS A 278 -5.78 19.63 25.54
CA LYS A 278 -6.22 21.04 25.52
C LYS A 278 -5.75 21.84 26.74
N ASP A 279 -5.97 21.31 27.95
CA ASP A 279 -5.63 22.02 29.20
C ASP A 279 -4.12 22.27 29.36
N LEU A 280 -3.28 21.33 28.91
CA LEU A 280 -1.82 21.48 28.87
C LEU A 280 -1.42 22.59 27.89
N LEU A 281 -2.00 22.56 26.68
CA LEU A 281 -1.63 23.48 25.60
C LEU A 281 -2.05 24.92 25.93
N ASP A 282 -3.24 25.11 26.51
CA ASP A 282 -3.75 26.42 26.94
C ASP A 282 -2.91 27.04 28.06
N LYS A 283 -2.24 26.22 28.87
CA LYS A 283 -1.41 26.68 30.00
C LYS A 283 0.00 27.11 29.58
N HIS A 284 0.55 26.54 28.50
CA HIS A 284 1.93 26.78 28.06
C HIS A 284 2.09 27.30 26.62
N PRO A 285 1.22 28.21 26.11
CA PRO A 285 1.21 28.55 24.68
C PRO A 285 2.56 29.11 24.20
N LYS A 286 3.16 30.03 24.97
CA LYS A 286 4.44 30.63 24.63
C LYS A 286 5.60 29.63 24.66
N THR A 287 5.64 28.74 25.66
CA THR A 287 6.68 27.71 25.76
C THR A 287 6.62 26.76 24.56
N LEU A 288 5.42 26.40 24.12
CA LEU A 288 5.22 25.52 22.98
C LEU A 288 5.58 26.19 21.66
N GLU A 289 5.28 27.48 21.51
CA GLU A 289 5.69 28.32 20.38
C GLU A 289 7.22 28.47 20.32
N ASP A 290 7.87 28.82 21.45
CA ASP A 290 9.32 28.96 21.54
C ASP A 290 10.06 27.65 21.25
N LEU A 291 9.44 26.50 21.54
CA LEU A 291 9.96 25.17 21.20
C LEU A 291 9.62 24.71 19.77
N GLU A 292 8.79 25.49 19.05
CA GLU A 292 8.27 25.18 17.72
C GLU A 292 7.52 23.83 17.66
N VAL A 293 6.78 23.47 18.71
CA VAL A 293 6.09 22.17 18.80
C VAL A 293 5.08 22.01 17.66
N ASN A 294 5.14 20.87 16.97
CA ASN A 294 4.24 20.55 15.87
C ASN A 294 3.40 19.31 16.20
N LEU A 295 2.15 19.54 16.62
CA LEU A 295 1.24 18.47 17.01
C LEU A 295 0.81 17.56 15.85
N ASN A 296 1.01 17.98 14.59
CA ASN A 296 0.77 17.11 13.44
C ASN A 296 1.73 15.91 13.41
N ASN A 297 2.87 16.01 14.12
CA ASN A 297 3.82 14.92 14.34
C ASN A 297 3.49 14.06 15.58
N GLY A 298 2.44 14.41 16.31
CA GLY A 298 1.98 13.73 17.53
C GLY A 298 2.66 14.18 18.82
N ILE A 299 2.25 13.59 19.94
CA ILE A 299 2.78 13.95 21.27
C ILE A 299 4.28 13.66 21.40
N ALA A 300 4.84 12.76 20.56
CA ALA A 300 6.27 12.51 20.52
C ALA A 300 7.08 13.76 20.19
N ASP A 301 6.59 14.64 19.31
CA ASP A 301 7.28 15.89 18.95
C ASP A 301 7.40 16.84 20.16
N LEU A 302 6.33 16.94 20.96
CA LEU A 302 6.37 17.65 22.23
C LEU A 302 7.38 17.02 23.20
N LEU A 303 7.29 15.71 23.41
CA LEU A 303 8.18 14.98 24.34
C LEU A 303 9.66 15.13 23.97
N GLU A 304 10.00 15.14 22.68
CA GLU A 304 11.36 15.35 22.19
C GLU A 304 11.83 16.80 22.41
N LYS A 305 10.95 17.79 22.22
CA LYS A 305 11.31 19.21 22.32
C LYS A 305 11.43 19.70 23.76
N ILE A 306 10.63 19.19 24.69
CA ILE A 306 10.72 19.58 26.10
C ILE A 306 12.03 19.14 26.77
N GLU A 307 12.78 18.21 26.17
CA GLU A 307 14.13 17.84 26.62
C GLU A 307 15.11 19.03 26.59
N ARG A 308 14.81 20.08 25.81
CA ARG A 308 15.59 21.32 25.73
C ARG A 308 15.28 22.30 26.87
N LEU A 309 14.23 22.06 27.65
CA LEU A 309 13.80 22.97 28.71
C LEU A 309 14.57 22.75 30.02
N PRO A 310 14.63 23.76 30.90
CA PRO A 310 15.09 23.58 32.27
C PRO A 310 14.30 22.47 33.00
N GLU A 311 15.00 21.69 33.81
CA GLU A 311 14.47 20.47 34.45
C GLU A 311 13.16 20.70 35.20
N ALA A 312 13.02 21.81 35.92
CA ALA A 312 11.79 22.15 36.64
C ALA A 312 10.58 22.33 35.71
N LEU A 313 10.77 23.00 34.57
CA LEU A 313 9.70 23.25 33.59
C LEU A 313 9.37 21.97 32.82
N LYS A 314 10.39 21.21 32.42
CA LYS A 314 10.24 19.89 31.81
C LYS A 314 9.42 18.96 32.72
N ASN A 315 9.80 18.84 33.98
CA ASN A 315 9.11 17.97 34.93
C ASN A 315 7.67 18.42 35.19
N GLY A 316 7.41 19.74 35.21
CA GLY A 316 6.06 20.29 35.27
C GLY A 316 5.18 19.87 34.08
N ILE A 317 5.70 20.01 32.86
CA ILE A 317 4.99 19.60 31.64
C ILE A 317 4.76 18.08 31.62
N ILE A 318 5.76 17.27 31.99
CA ILE A 318 5.61 15.79 32.08
C ILE A 318 4.51 15.40 33.09
N ALA A 319 4.46 16.07 34.24
CA ALA A 319 3.43 15.81 35.24
C ALA A 319 2.02 16.15 34.71
N GLU A 320 1.89 17.24 33.95
CA GLU A 320 0.62 17.64 33.32
C GLU A 320 0.19 16.70 32.18
N ILE A 321 1.15 16.20 31.38
CA ILE A 321 0.89 15.14 30.40
C ILE A 321 0.34 13.89 31.10
N LYS A 322 0.95 13.48 32.22
CA LYS A 322 0.48 12.35 33.03
C LYS A 322 -0.92 12.60 33.58
N ALA A 323 -1.18 13.79 34.14
CA ALA A 323 -2.50 14.17 34.64
C ALA A 323 -3.58 14.18 33.53
N THR A 324 -3.19 14.55 32.30
CA THR A 324 -4.09 14.48 31.14
C THR A 324 -4.47 13.03 30.85
N PHE A 325 -3.52 12.10 30.81
CA PHE A 325 -3.81 10.68 30.62
C PHE A 325 -4.67 10.09 31.75
N GLU A 326 -4.54 10.57 32.98
CA GLU A 326 -5.37 10.13 34.12
C GLU A 326 -6.80 10.69 34.07
N SER A 327 -7.01 11.85 33.46
CA SER A 327 -8.30 12.53 33.40
C SER A 327 -9.11 12.25 32.13
N GLN A 328 -8.44 11.92 31.02
CA GLN A 328 -9.05 11.57 29.74
C GLN A 328 -9.41 10.07 29.64
N PRO A 329 -10.19 9.62 28.64
CA PRO A 329 -10.32 8.19 28.37
C PRO A 329 -8.95 7.54 28.06
N ASP A 330 -8.83 6.26 28.38
CA ASP A 330 -7.66 5.47 27.98
C ASP A 330 -7.54 5.44 26.45
N LEU A 331 -6.32 5.56 25.93
CA LEU A 331 -6.03 5.45 24.51
C LEU A 331 -5.65 4.02 24.14
N ALA A 332 -5.95 3.64 22.90
CA ALA A 332 -5.33 2.45 22.31
C ALA A 332 -3.80 2.58 22.27
N MET A 333 -3.12 1.47 22.51
CA MET A 333 -1.66 1.38 22.57
C MET A 333 -1.09 0.78 21.30
N VAL A 334 0.04 1.34 20.86
CA VAL A 334 0.89 0.79 19.80
C VAL A 334 1.93 -0.14 20.42
N ASP A 335 2.51 0.26 21.56
CA ASP A 335 3.45 -0.52 22.36
C ASP A 335 3.21 -0.16 23.84
N SER A 336 2.46 -1.02 24.55
CA SER A 336 2.09 -0.78 25.95
C SER A 336 3.29 -0.79 26.89
N ASP A 337 4.30 -1.62 26.61
CA ASP A 337 5.50 -1.75 27.44
C ASP A 337 6.36 -0.47 27.41
N LYS A 338 6.32 0.25 26.29
CA LYS A 338 7.00 1.54 26.11
C LYS A 338 6.11 2.76 26.31
N GLY A 339 4.84 2.55 26.65
CA GLY A 339 3.87 3.64 26.79
C GLY A 339 3.54 4.36 25.47
N ILE A 340 3.80 3.76 24.31
CA ILE A 340 3.51 4.37 23.02
C ILE A 340 2.03 4.20 22.71
N THR A 341 1.30 5.32 22.75
CA THR A 341 -0.14 5.41 22.46
C THR A 341 -0.41 5.63 20.96
N ASN A 342 -1.67 5.48 20.58
CA ASN A 342 -2.18 5.82 19.25
C ASN A 342 -1.97 7.29 18.86
N LEU A 343 -1.85 8.21 19.83
CA LEU A 343 -1.57 9.63 19.58
C LEU A 343 -0.07 10.01 19.59
N HIS A 344 0.85 9.03 19.72
CA HIS A 344 2.29 9.30 19.74
C HIS A 344 2.84 9.81 18.41
N ARG A 345 2.50 9.14 17.30
CA ARG A 345 2.88 9.56 15.94
C ARG A 345 1.75 9.24 14.96
N PRO A 346 1.52 10.09 13.95
CA PRO A 346 0.38 9.96 13.04
C PRO A 346 0.44 8.73 12.13
N ASN A 347 1.62 8.17 11.90
CA ASN A 347 1.84 7.01 11.04
C ASN A 347 1.91 5.67 11.78
N ASN A 348 1.74 5.65 13.11
CA ASN A 348 1.80 4.41 13.89
C ASN A 348 0.55 3.54 13.71
N VAL A 349 -0.62 4.16 13.55
CA VAL A 349 -1.91 3.47 13.37
C VAL A 349 -2.52 3.93 12.06
N ILE A 350 -2.60 3.00 11.11
CA ILE A 350 -3.01 3.29 9.73
C ILE A 350 -4.35 2.58 9.49
N ILE A 351 -5.38 3.32 9.09
CA ILE A 351 -6.79 2.88 9.04
C ILE A 351 -7.02 1.53 8.35
N ASP A 352 -6.46 1.34 7.16
CA ASP A 352 -6.57 0.13 6.33
C ASP A 352 -6.02 -1.12 7.02
N ALA A 353 -4.97 -1.01 7.83
CA ALA A 353 -4.39 -2.14 8.55
C ALA A 353 -4.94 -2.29 9.98
N SER A 354 -5.28 -1.16 10.62
CA SER A 354 -5.72 -1.12 12.01
C SER A 354 -7.18 -1.53 12.18
N MET A 355 -8.08 -1.11 11.29
CA MET A 355 -9.49 -1.49 11.35
C MET A 355 -9.71 -3.00 11.15
N PRO A 356 -9.07 -3.67 10.18
CA PRO A 356 -9.16 -5.12 10.07
C PRO A 356 -8.58 -5.85 11.28
N ASN A 357 -7.53 -5.32 11.91
CA ASN A 357 -6.99 -5.90 13.15
C ASN A 357 -7.97 -5.77 14.32
N ILE A 358 -8.69 -4.65 14.45
CA ILE A 358 -9.78 -4.50 15.43
C ILE A 358 -10.83 -5.60 15.19
N ILE A 359 -11.27 -5.75 13.95
CA ILE A 359 -12.31 -6.72 13.57
C ILE A 359 -11.85 -8.14 13.86
N ARG A 360 -10.65 -8.50 13.38
CA ARG A 360 -10.01 -9.81 13.61
C ARG A 360 -9.85 -10.12 15.10
N ASP A 361 -9.49 -9.13 15.91
CA ASP A 361 -9.22 -9.31 17.33
C ASP A 361 -10.50 -9.22 18.21
N GLY A 362 -11.68 -9.40 17.61
CA GLY A 362 -12.96 -9.47 18.32
C GLY A 362 -13.47 -8.10 18.76
N GLY A 363 -13.17 -7.06 17.98
CA GLY A 363 -13.58 -5.68 18.22
C GLY A 363 -12.71 -4.97 19.24
N LYS A 364 -11.44 -5.34 19.40
CA LYS A 364 -10.61 -4.86 20.51
C LYS A 364 -9.26 -4.32 20.05
N MET A 365 -8.69 -3.43 20.87
CA MET A 365 -7.30 -2.96 20.78
C MET A 365 -6.58 -3.15 22.10
N TRP A 366 -5.25 -3.02 22.08
CA TRP A 366 -4.41 -3.13 23.27
C TRP A 366 -4.54 -1.89 24.15
N ASN A 367 -4.77 -2.10 25.44
CA ASN A 367 -4.78 -1.06 26.46
C ASN A 367 -3.40 -0.90 27.13
N LYS A 368 -3.28 0.03 28.09
CA LYS A 368 -2.02 0.32 28.80
C LYS A 368 -1.49 -0.86 29.63
N GLU A 369 -2.33 -1.81 30.03
CA GLU A 369 -1.92 -3.04 30.72
C GLU A 369 -1.53 -4.18 29.76
N GLY A 370 -1.44 -3.93 28.45
CA GLY A 370 -1.13 -4.96 27.46
C GLY A 370 -2.25 -6.00 27.32
N LYS A 371 -3.51 -5.60 27.49
CA LYS A 371 -4.69 -6.44 27.34
C LYS A 371 -5.62 -5.90 26.26
N LEU A 372 -6.37 -6.80 25.62
CA LEU A 372 -7.40 -6.40 24.67
C LEU A 372 -8.63 -5.81 25.37
N GLN A 373 -9.09 -4.66 24.89
CA GLN A 373 -10.27 -3.93 25.37
C GLN A 373 -11.06 -3.34 24.21
N ASP A 374 -12.36 -3.18 24.39
CA ASP A 374 -13.24 -2.54 23.41
C ASP A 374 -12.82 -1.10 23.13
N THR A 375 -13.16 -0.60 21.94
CA THR A 375 -12.71 0.71 21.48
C THR A 375 -13.79 1.50 20.74
N ILE A 376 -13.78 2.81 20.93
CA ILE A 376 -14.43 3.78 20.06
C ILE A 376 -13.44 4.13 18.96
N ALA A 377 -13.62 3.52 17.79
CA ALA A 377 -12.78 3.72 16.61
C ALA A 377 -13.21 4.98 15.86
N VAL A 378 -12.46 6.05 16.04
CA VAL A 378 -12.72 7.37 15.46
C VAL A 378 -12.17 7.42 14.04
N ILE A 379 -13.08 7.59 13.07
CA ILE A 379 -12.80 7.84 11.66
C ILE A 379 -13.58 9.11 11.29
N PRO A 380 -12.96 10.31 11.28
CA PRO A 380 -13.73 11.55 11.22
C PRO A 380 -14.61 11.70 9.99
N ASP A 381 -14.09 11.36 8.80
CA ASP A 381 -14.80 11.54 7.54
C ASP A 381 -15.72 10.35 7.22
N ARG A 382 -16.96 10.67 6.84
CA ARG A 382 -18.00 9.67 6.56
C ARG A 382 -17.86 8.90 5.27
N SER A 383 -17.05 9.36 4.32
CA SER A 383 -17.02 8.78 2.96
C SER A 383 -16.73 7.28 2.96
N TYR A 384 -16.05 6.78 3.99
CA TYR A 384 -15.65 5.38 4.14
C TYR A 384 -15.81 4.82 5.57
N ALA A 385 -16.16 5.64 6.56
CA ALA A 385 -16.33 5.16 7.94
C ALA A 385 -17.50 4.17 8.08
N THR A 386 -18.57 4.39 7.31
CA THR A 386 -19.84 3.65 7.40
C THR A 386 -19.67 2.16 7.10
N MET A 387 -18.83 1.78 6.14
CA MET A 387 -18.62 0.37 5.79
C MET A 387 -17.99 -0.41 6.95
N TYR A 388 -17.03 0.18 7.69
CA TYR A 388 -16.41 -0.51 8.82
C TYR A 388 -17.41 -0.68 9.97
N GLN A 389 -18.29 0.30 10.17
CA GLN A 389 -19.39 0.18 11.12
C GLN A 389 -20.29 -1.02 10.77
N MET A 390 -20.59 -1.24 9.48
CA MET A 390 -21.37 -2.41 9.06
C MET A 390 -20.69 -3.74 9.38
N VAL A 391 -19.36 -3.83 9.23
CA VAL A 391 -18.63 -5.05 9.63
C VAL A 391 -18.70 -5.28 11.14
N ILE A 392 -18.58 -4.23 11.95
CA ILE A 392 -18.69 -4.33 13.40
C ILE A 392 -20.09 -4.80 13.82
N GLU A 393 -21.14 -4.25 13.23
CA GLU A 393 -22.53 -4.65 13.54
C GLU A 393 -22.83 -6.08 13.07
N ASP A 394 -22.32 -6.49 11.91
CA ASP A 394 -22.41 -7.86 11.42
C ASP A 394 -21.70 -8.86 12.37
N CYS A 395 -20.49 -8.54 12.84
CA CYS A 395 -19.79 -9.37 13.83
C CYS A 395 -20.52 -9.42 15.19
N LYS A 396 -21.15 -8.33 15.64
CA LYS A 396 -21.99 -8.33 16.84
C LYS A 396 -23.23 -9.23 16.68
N ALA A 397 -23.86 -9.20 15.51
CA ALA A 397 -25.08 -9.95 15.24
C ALA A 397 -24.84 -11.44 14.99
N HIS A 398 -23.74 -11.78 14.33
CA HIS A 398 -23.50 -13.12 13.78
C HIS A 398 -22.22 -13.79 14.29
N GLY A 399 -21.51 -13.13 15.22
CA GLY A 399 -20.21 -13.58 15.68
C GLY A 399 -19.12 -13.39 14.63
N GLN A 400 -17.94 -13.90 14.95
CA GLN A 400 -16.76 -13.74 14.12
C GLN A 400 -16.84 -14.54 12.80
N PHE A 401 -16.11 -14.10 11.77
CA PHE A 401 -15.94 -14.85 10.53
C PHE A 401 -15.19 -16.17 10.75
N ASP A 402 -15.49 -17.16 9.91
CA ASP A 402 -14.78 -18.45 9.88
C ASP A 402 -13.96 -18.57 8.57
N PRO A 403 -12.62 -18.44 8.64
CA PRO A 403 -11.74 -18.58 7.48
C PRO A 403 -11.85 -19.92 6.75
N ALA A 404 -12.36 -20.97 7.41
CA ALA A 404 -12.52 -22.30 6.81
C ALA A 404 -13.71 -22.41 5.85
N THR A 405 -14.69 -21.51 5.98
CA THR A 405 -15.97 -21.59 5.24
C THR A 405 -16.33 -20.29 4.52
N MET A 406 -15.74 -19.16 4.90
CA MET A 406 -16.09 -17.87 4.31
C MET A 406 -15.70 -17.75 2.84
N GLY A 407 -16.54 -17.04 2.07
CA GLY A 407 -16.29 -16.69 0.67
C GLY A 407 -15.09 -15.74 0.50
N ASN A 408 -14.86 -15.31 -0.73
CA ASN A 408 -13.80 -14.37 -1.11
C ASN A 408 -14.37 -13.03 -1.58
N VAL A 409 -13.75 -11.94 -1.15
CA VAL A 409 -14.00 -10.62 -1.72
C VAL A 409 -12.80 -10.13 -2.52
N SER A 410 -12.95 -10.14 -3.84
CA SER A 410 -11.98 -9.52 -4.75
C SER A 410 -12.30 -8.05 -4.95
N ASN A 411 -11.32 -7.28 -5.42
CA ASN A 411 -11.49 -5.86 -5.69
C ASN A 411 -11.00 -5.47 -7.08
N VAL A 412 -11.84 -4.71 -7.78
CA VAL A 412 -11.49 -3.94 -8.98
C VAL A 412 -11.47 -2.46 -8.60
N GLY A 413 -10.27 -1.88 -8.51
CA GLY A 413 -10.06 -0.55 -7.95
C GLY A 413 -9.68 0.49 -8.99
N LEU A 414 -10.41 1.60 -9.03
CA LEU A 414 -10.07 2.79 -9.80
C LEU A 414 -8.82 3.44 -9.20
N MET A 415 -7.73 3.53 -9.97
CA MET A 415 -6.49 4.13 -9.46
C MET A 415 -5.57 4.73 -10.53
N ALA A 416 -5.80 4.41 -11.80
CA ALA A 416 -4.96 4.88 -12.89
C ALA A 416 -4.85 6.41 -12.87
N LYS A 417 -3.69 6.95 -13.26
CA LYS A 417 -3.45 8.40 -13.37
C LYS A 417 -3.66 9.17 -12.06
N LYS A 418 -3.40 8.53 -10.91
CA LYS A 418 -3.58 9.10 -9.56
C LYS A 418 -5.04 9.54 -9.31
N ALA A 419 -6.00 8.69 -9.69
CA ALA A 419 -7.42 8.97 -9.51
C ALA A 419 -7.77 9.35 -8.06
N GLU A 420 -8.70 10.30 -7.92
CA GLU A 420 -9.34 10.68 -6.66
C GLU A 420 -8.32 11.22 -5.62
N GLU A 421 -8.43 10.82 -4.35
CA GLU A 421 -7.71 11.43 -3.24
C GLU A 421 -6.19 11.25 -3.32
N TYR A 422 -5.70 10.17 -3.95
CA TYR A 422 -4.27 9.91 -4.11
C TYR A 422 -3.60 10.93 -5.05
N GLY A 423 -4.38 11.60 -5.89
CA GLY A 423 -3.94 12.70 -6.72
C GLY A 423 -4.04 14.06 -6.04
N SER A 424 -4.62 14.17 -4.84
CA SER A 424 -5.04 15.45 -4.27
C SER A 424 -3.95 16.24 -3.55
N HIS A 425 -2.82 15.63 -3.19
CA HIS A 425 -1.88 16.21 -2.22
C HIS A 425 -1.36 17.62 -2.58
N ASP A 426 -1.13 17.88 -3.86
CA ASP A 426 -0.66 19.18 -4.37
C ASP A 426 -1.80 20.18 -4.63
N LYS A 427 -3.01 19.84 -4.18
CA LYS A 427 -4.28 20.57 -4.25
C LYS A 427 -5.04 20.51 -2.90
N THR A 428 -4.34 20.19 -1.82
CA THR A 428 -4.86 20.22 -0.45
C THR A 428 -4.22 21.39 0.28
N PHE A 429 -5.03 22.25 0.90
CA PHE A 429 -4.58 23.47 1.54
C PHE A 429 -5.25 23.68 2.89
N VAL A 430 -4.51 24.25 3.82
CA VAL A 430 -5.10 24.87 5.01
C VAL A 430 -5.60 26.25 4.59
N ALA A 431 -6.88 26.53 4.83
CA ALA A 431 -7.47 27.81 4.53
C ALA A 431 -6.78 28.92 5.35
N PRO A 432 -6.22 29.96 4.71
CA PRO A 432 -5.43 30.99 5.40
C PRO A 432 -6.30 31.95 6.21
N GLY A 433 -7.61 31.96 5.96
CA GLY A 433 -8.57 32.84 6.61
C GLY A 433 -9.99 32.48 6.19
N ASP A 434 -10.96 33.23 6.69
CA ASP A 434 -12.37 33.09 6.32
C ASP A 434 -12.58 33.64 4.89
N GLY A 435 -13.29 32.90 4.06
CA GLY A 435 -13.52 33.29 2.67
C GLY A 435 -13.97 32.15 1.77
N VAL A 436 -13.55 32.20 0.50
CA VAL A 436 -13.94 31.23 -0.53
C VAL A 436 -12.72 30.77 -1.32
N ILE A 437 -12.47 29.47 -1.35
CA ILE A 437 -11.49 28.86 -2.28
C ILE A 437 -12.20 28.52 -3.58
N LYS A 438 -11.63 28.95 -4.71
CA LYS A 438 -12.19 28.78 -6.06
C LYS A 438 -11.23 28.09 -7.00
N LEU A 439 -11.77 27.26 -7.88
CA LEU A 439 -11.10 26.75 -9.08
C LEU A 439 -11.49 27.65 -10.25
N MET A 440 -10.51 28.36 -10.81
CA MET A 440 -10.69 29.34 -11.88
C MET A 440 -10.03 28.84 -13.16
N ASP A 441 -10.71 28.92 -14.30
CA ASP A 441 -10.09 28.64 -15.60
C ASP A 441 -9.22 29.80 -16.11
N ASP A 442 -8.57 29.59 -17.25
CA ASP A 442 -7.74 30.58 -17.96
C ASP A 442 -8.54 31.77 -18.52
N GLN A 443 -9.87 31.67 -18.58
CA GLN A 443 -10.79 32.74 -18.96
C GLN A 443 -11.37 33.49 -17.75
N ASN A 444 -10.93 33.16 -16.53
CA ASN A 444 -11.42 33.68 -15.25
C ASN A 444 -12.88 33.30 -14.92
N ASN A 445 -13.40 32.23 -15.50
CA ASN A 445 -14.64 31.64 -15.04
C ASN A 445 -14.39 30.78 -13.80
N CYS A 446 -15.31 30.85 -12.84
CA CYS A 446 -15.29 29.99 -11.66
C CYS A 446 -15.91 28.63 -12.01
N ILE A 447 -15.10 27.57 -12.03
CA ILE A 447 -15.55 26.19 -12.26
C ILE A 447 -16.20 25.64 -10.98
N MET A 448 -15.55 25.84 -9.83
CA MET A 448 -16.02 25.36 -8.51
C MET A 448 -15.62 26.34 -7.41
N ALA A 449 -16.39 26.37 -6.32
CA ALA A 449 -16.13 27.22 -5.17
C ALA A 449 -16.55 26.55 -3.85
N GLN A 450 -15.75 26.73 -2.81
CA GLN A 450 -16.03 26.30 -1.45
C GLN A 450 -15.82 27.43 -0.45
N THR A 451 -16.81 27.64 0.41
CA THR A 451 -16.66 28.50 1.59
C THR A 451 -15.77 27.80 2.60
N VAL A 452 -14.85 28.54 3.21
CA VAL A 452 -13.89 28.03 4.18
C VAL A 452 -13.77 29.00 5.36
N GLU A 453 -13.50 28.45 6.53
CA GLU A 453 -13.09 29.19 7.72
C GLU A 453 -11.57 29.04 7.94
N THR A 454 -11.00 29.93 8.73
CA THR A 454 -9.57 29.93 9.06
C THR A 454 -9.13 28.58 9.62
N GLY A 455 -8.14 27.95 8.98
CA GLY A 455 -7.60 26.66 9.39
C GLY A 455 -8.30 25.44 8.79
N ASP A 456 -9.45 25.61 8.13
CA ASP A 456 -10.16 24.51 7.47
C ASP A 456 -9.27 23.80 6.45
N ILE A 457 -9.50 22.49 6.26
CA ILE A 457 -8.73 21.71 5.30
C ILE A 457 -9.55 21.63 4.01
N PHE A 458 -9.12 22.36 2.98
CA PHE A 458 -9.66 22.24 1.63
C PHE A 458 -8.91 21.17 0.84
N ARG A 459 -9.65 20.44 0.00
CA ARG A 459 -9.08 19.46 -0.95
C ARG A 459 -9.79 19.53 -2.29
N MET A 460 -9.04 19.36 -3.37
CA MET A 460 -9.58 19.07 -4.71
C MET A 460 -9.00 17.74 -5.26
N CYS A 461 -9.86 16.87 -5.78
CA CYS A 461 -9.47 15.64 -6.47
C CYS A 461 -9.83 15.67 -7.96
N ARG A 462 -9.29 14.70 -8.70
CA ARG A 462 -9.45 14.56 -10.14
C ARG A 462 -9.53 13.10 -10.53
N THR A 463 -10.40 12.77 -11.47
CA THR A 463 -10.53 11.41 -12.00
C THR A 463 -10.74 11.46 -13.50
N GLN A 464 -9.75 10.94 -14.24
CA GLN A 464 -9.75 11.00 -15.70
C GLN A 464 -10.73 10.01 -16.32
N ASP A 465 -11.39 10.41 -17.40
CA ASP A 465 -12.42 9.62 -18.07
C ASP A 465 -11.91 8.26 -18.58
N GLU A 466 -10.71 8.23 -19.18
CA GLU A 466 -10.09 6.98 -19.67
C GLU A 466 -9.89 5.96 -18.54
N ALA A 467 -9.54 6.43 -17.33
CA ALA A 467 -9.39 5.58 -16.16
C ALA A 467 -10.73 4.99 -15.71
N ILE A 468 -11.83 5.76 -15.76
CA ILE A 468 -13.17 5.29 -15.41
C ILE A 468 -13.66 4.24 -16.41
N ARG A 469 -13.48 4.49 -17.72
CA ARG A 469 -13.85 3.54 -18.78
C ARG A 469 -13.15 2.19 -18.62
N ASP A 470 -11.84 2.23 -18.39
CA ASP A 470 -11.05 1.01 -18.17
C ASP A 470 -11.48 0.29 -16.88
N TRP A 471 -11.76 1.02 -15.80
CA TRP A 471 -12.22 0.46 -14.54
C TRP A 471 -13.56 -0.28 -14.67
N VAL A 472 -14.54 0.31 -15.39
CA VAL A 472 -15.81 -0.36 -15.70
C VAL A 472 -15.59 -1.62 -16.53
N LYS A 473 -14.76 -1.53 -17.59
CA LYS A 473 -14.39 -2.68 -18.42
C LYS A 473 -13.75 -3.80 -17.61
N LEU A 474 -12.84 -3.46 -16.69
CA LEU A 474 -12.15 -4.42 -15.83
C LEU A 474 -13.13 -5.12 -14.86
N GLY A 475 -14.06 -4.37 -14.27
CA GLY A 475 -15.12 -4.92 -13.40
C GLY A 475 -15.97 -5.97 -14.12
N ILE A 476 -16.41 -5.65 -15.35
CA ILE A 476 -17.20 -6.56 -16.18
C ILE A 476 -16.40 -7.79 -16.62
N ALA A 477 -15.16 -7.58 -17.07
CA ALA A 477 -14.27 -8.67 -17.45
C ALA A 477 -14.07 -9.65 -16.28
N ARG A 478 -13.95 -9.11 -15.06
CA ARG A 478 -13.78 -9.92 -13.86
C ARG A 478 -15.04 -10.68 -13.49
N ALA A 479 -16.20 -10.02 -13.49
CA ALA A 479 -17.51 -10.65 -13.25
C ALA A 479 -17.74 -11.81 -14.21
N ARG A 480 -17.48 -11.61 -15.50
CA ARG A 480 -17.62 -12.64 -16.53
C ARG A 480 -16.73 -13.84 -16.30
N ALA A 481 -15.48 -13.60 -15.93
CA ALA A 481 -14.52 -14.69 -15.79
C ALA A 481 -14.68 -15.49 -14.47
N THR A 482 -15.38 -14.98 -13.45
CA THR A 482 -15.64 -15.72 -12.19
C THR A 482 -17.09 -16.18 -12.05
N GLY A 483 -18.03 -15.49 -12.69
CA GLY A 483 -19.46 -15.64 -12.41
C GLY A 483 -19.91 -15.04 -11.07
N ALA A 484 -19.02 -14.38 -10.33
CA ALA A 484 -19.38 -13.71 -9.08
C ALA A 484 -20.07 -12.37 -9.36
N PRO A 485 -21.04 -11.95 -8.52
CA PRO A 485 -21.64 -10.62 -8.63
C PRO A 485 -20.60 -9.52 -8.49
N ALA A 486 -20.72 -8.48 -9.32
CA ALA A 486 -19.91 -7.27 -9.23
C ALA A 486 -20.74 -6.11 -8.70
N VAL A 487 -20.31 -5.54 -7.58
CA VAL A 487 -21.01 -4.44 -6.91
C VAL A 487 -20.14 -3.20 -7.05
N PHE A 488 -20.66 -2.14 -7.67
CA PHE A 488 -20.06 -0.81 -7.69
C PHE A 488 -20.43 -0.08 -6.40
N TRP A 489 -19.43 0.29 -5.59
CA TRP A 489 -19.64 0.91 -4.28
C TRP A 489 -19.60 2.42 -4.46
N LEU A 490 -20.77 3.00 -4.73
CA LEU A 490 -20.93 4.40 -5.10
C LEU A 490 -22.14 4.97 -4.36
N ASN A 491 -21.93 6.00 -3.55
CA ASN A 491 -23.00 6.67 -2.82
C ASN A 491 -23.58 7.83 -3.65
N PRO A 492 -24.82 7.77 -4.14
CA PRO A 492 -25.41 8.84 -4.94
C PRO A 492 -25.56 10.18 -4.19
N GLU A 493 -25.45 10.20 -2.86
CA GLU A 493 -25.45 11.43 -2.06
C GLU A 493 -24.09 12.15 -2.07
N ARG A 494 -23.01 11.47 -2.46
CA ARG A 494 -21.72 12.11 -2.73
C ARG A 494 -21.74 12.73 -4.12
N ALA A 495 -21.38 14.01 -4.21
CA ALA A 495 -21.39 14.72 -5.47
C ALA A 495 -20.45 14.07 -6.49
N HIS A 496 -19.28 13.58 -6.04
CA HIS A 496 -18.32 12.85 -6.87
C HIS A 496 -18.89 11.53 -7.37
N ASP A 497 -19.31 10.65 -6.45
CA ASP A 497 -19.84 9.33 -6.81
C ASP A 497 -21.07 9.46 -7.73
N ALA A 498 -21.91 10.48 -7.57
CA ALA A 498 -23.01 10.75 -8.50
C ALA A 498 -22.53 10.96 -9.95
N ARG A 499 -21.42 11.70 -10.16
CA ARG A 499 -20.80 11.84 -11.50
C ARG A 499 -20.19 10.52 -11.98
N ILE A 500 -19.60 9.73 -11.08
CA ILE A 500 -19.07 8.40 -11.43
C ILE A 500 -20.20 7.45 -11.82
N ILE A 501 -21.35 7.46 -11.12
CA ILE A 501 -22.54 6.67 -11.45
C ILE A 501 -23.05 7.03 -12.86
N GLU A 502 -23.09 8.31 -13.22
CA GLU A 502 -23.44 8.76 -14.58
C GLU A 502 -22.51 8.13 -15.62
N LYS A 503 -21.20 8.15 -15.38
CA LYS A 503 -20.19 7.53 -16.26
C LYS A 503 -20.32 6.00 -16.32
N VAL A 504 -20.52 5.33 -15.18
CA VAL A 504 -20.75 3.88 -15.11
C VAL A 504 -21.98 3.49 -15.94
N ASN A 505 -23.10 4.17 -15.76
CA ASN A 505 -24.33 3.92 -16.52
C ASN A 505 -24.15 4.19 -18.02
N ALA A 506 -23.29 5.14 -18.41
CA ALA A 506 -22.97 5.38 -19.81
C ALA A 506 -22.05 4.29 -20.41
N TYR A 507 -21.18 3.67 -19.61
CA TYR A 507 -20.18 2.72 -20.08
C TYR A 507 -20.62 1.26 -19.99
N LEU A 508 -21.44 0.87 -19.01
CA LEU A 508 -21.97 -0.49 -18.89
C LEU A 508 -22.62 -1.00 -20.20
N PRO A 509 -23.46 -0.22 -20.93
CA PRO A 509 -24.07 -0.66 -22.18
C PRO A 509 -23.10 -0.87 -23.34
N LEU A 510 -21.85 -0.40 -23.23
CA LEU A 510 -20.80 -0.59 -24.24
C LEU A 510 -20.14 -1.97 -24.15
N HIS A 511 -20.55 -2.79 -23.17
CA HIS A 511 -20.02 -4.11 -22.91
C HIS A 511 -21.16 -5.15 -22.93
N ASP A 512 -20.80 -6.40 -23.21
CA ASP A 512 -21.73 -7.51 -23.02
C ASP A 512 -21.91 -7.76 -21.51
N THR A 513 -23.09 -7.47 -20.99
CA THR A 513 -23.50 -7.71 -19.60
C THR A 513 -24.51 -8.85 -19.47
N GLY A 514 -24.81 -9.57 -20.56
CA GLY A 514 -25.76 -10.67 -20.56
C GLY A 514 -25.34 -11.78 -19.59
N GLY A 515 -26.23 -12.13 -18.67
CA GLY A 515 -26.00 -13.17 -17.65
C GLY A 515 -25.08 -12.77 -16.51
N LEU A 516 -24.65 -11.51 -16.42
CA LEU A 516 -23.87 -10.99 -15.29
C LEU A 516 -24.80 -10.39 -14.23
N ASP A 517 -24.41 -10.55 -12.96
CA ASP A 517 -25.08 -9.93 -11.82
C ASP A 517 -24.29 -8.68 -11.40
N ILE A 518 -24.78 -7.49 -11.77
CA ILE A 518 -24.09 -6.21 -11.57
C ILE A 518 -25.00 -5.26 -10.78
N HIS A 519 -24.45 -4.71 -9.70
CA HIS A 519 -25.16 -3.79 -8.80
C HIS A 519 -24.42 -2.46 -8.66
N ILE A 520 -25.16 -1.39 -8.33
CA ILE A 520 -24.61 -0.14 -7.83
C ILE A 520 -25.27 0.10 -6.47
N MET A 521 -24.48 0.21 -5.41
CA MET A 521 -24.94 0.29 -4.02
C MET A 521 -24.08 1.29 -3.24
N THR A 522 -24.63 1.91 -2.19
CA THR A 522 -23.82 2.72 -1.27
C THR A 522 -22.80 1.83 -0.55
N PRO A 523 -21.66 2.37 -0.04
CA PRO A 523 -20.65 1.55 0.61
C PRO A 523 -21.15 0.68 1.79
N ASP A 524 -22.13 1.16 2.55
CA ASP A 524 -22.76 0.43 3.65
C ASP A 524 -23.70 -0.68 3.16
N GLU A 525 -24.56 -0.42 2.17
CA GLU A 525 -25.41 -1.43 1.53
C GLU A 525 -24.58 -2.51 0.85
N ALA A 526 -23.54 -2.10 0.13
CA ALA A 526 -22.62 -2.99 -0.58
C ALA A 526 -21.84 -3.87 0.39
N MET A 527 -21.40 -3.31 1.53
CA MET A 527 -20.77 -4.09 2.59
C MET A 527 -21.75 -5.12 3.17
N GLN A 528 -22.98 -4.72 3.51
CA GLN A 528 -23.98 -5.64 4.05
C GLN A 528 -24.29 -6.80 3.08
N PHE A 529 -24.51 -6.50 1.80
CA PHE A 529 -24.68 -7.51 0.75
C PHE A 529 -23.49 -8.46 0.68
N THR A 530 -22.28 -7.91 0.69
CA THR A 530 -21.03 -8.67 0.63
C THR A 530 -20.86 -9.59 1.84
N LEU A 531 -21.06 -9.09 3.06
CA LEU A 531 -20.92 -9.86 4.29
C LEU A 531 -21.91 -11.03 4.36
N GLY A 532 -23.17 -10.80 3.97
CA GLY A 532 -24.18 -11.87 3.88
C GLY A 532 -23.71 -13.01 2.97
N ARG A 533 -23.18 -12.68 1.79
CA ARG A 533 -22.63 -13.68 0.85
C ARG A 533 -21.39 -14.37 1.38
N VAL A 534 -20.45 -13.61 1.95
CA VAL A 534 -19.20 -14.14 2.51
C VAL A 534 -19.49 -15.17 3.60
N ARG A 535 -20.47 -14.94 4.47
CA ARG A 535 -20.89 -15.89 5.51
C ARG A 535 -21.51 -17.17 4.95
N GLU A 536 -22.11 -17.11 3.75
CA GLU A 536 -22.63 -18.26 3.02
C GLU A 536 -21.56 -19.00 2.18
N GLY A 537 -20.29 -18.61 2.28
CA GLY A 537 -19.21 -19.18 1.47
C GLY A 537 -19.23 -18.72 0.00
N LYS A 538 -19.93 -17.62 -0.32
CA LYS A 538 -20.07 -17.10 -1.68
C LYS A 538 -19.18 -15.89 -1.91
N ASP A 539 -18.67 -15.80 -3.13
CA ASP A 539 -17.75 -14.73 -3.53
C ASP A 539 -18.48 -13.48 -4.01
N THR A 540 -17.83 -12.32 -3.88
CA THR A 540 -18.31 -11.03 -4.39
C THR A 540 -17.14 -10.22 -4.95
N ILE A 541 -17.35 -9.50 -6.06
CA ILE A 541 -16.39 -8.54 -6.59
C ILE A 541 -16.81 -7.15 -6.14
N SER A 542 -15.97 -6.50 -5.34
CA SER A 542 -16.11 -5.08 -5.02
C SER A 542 -15.47 -4.26 -6.14
N VAL A 543 -16.24 -3.36 -6.75
CA VAL A 543 -15.78 -2.45 -7.80
C VAL A 543 -15.80 -1.05 -7.22
N THR A 544 -14.64 -0.49 -6.89
CA THR A 544 -14.57 0.67 -5.99
C THR A 544 -13.61 1.76 -6.46
N GLY A 545 -13.77 2.96 -5.89
CA GLY A 545 -12.76 4.02 -5.92
C GLY A 545 -11.44 3.64 -5.23
N ASN A 546 -10.46 4.51 -5.31
CA ASN A 546 -9.07 4.34 -4.93
C ASN A 546 -8.88 4.10 -3.42
N ILE A 547 -9.55 4.90 -2.57
CA ILE A 547 -9.51 4.72 -1.12
C ILE A 547 -10.11 3.38 -0.72
N LEU A 548 -11.31 3.06 -1.20
CA LEU A 548 -12.00 1.81 -0.87
C LEU A 548 -11.24 0.59 -1.41
N ARG A 549 -10.55 0.70 -2.55
CA ARG A 549 -9.63 -0.36 -3.02
C ARG A 549 -8.58 -0.66 -1.96
N ASP A 550 -7.92 0.37 -1.44
CA ASP A 550 -6.92 0.21 -0.39
C ASP A 550 -7.51 -0.50 0.83
N TYR A 551 -8.64 -0.01 1.32
CA TYR A 551 -9.23 -0.47 2.59
C TYR A 551 -9.79 -1.90 2.50
N LEU A 552 -10.49 -2.23 1.41
CA LEU A 552 -11.08 -3.56 1.23
C LEU A 552 -10.03 -4.63 0.92
N THR A 553 -8.93 -4.24 0.26
CA THR A 553 -7.83 -5.18 -0.06
C THR A 553 -6.87 -5.44 1.11
N ASP A 554 -7.03 -4.73 2.23
CA ASP A 554 -6.50 -5.14 3.52
C ASP A 554 -7.55 -5.86 4.37
N LEU A 555 -8.79 -5.34 4.43
CA LEU A 555 -9.86 -5.89 5.27
C LEU A 555 -10.12 -7.36 5.01
N PHE A 556 -10.57 -7.72 3.81
CA PHE A 556 -10.98 -9.09 3.53
C PHE A 556 -9.80 -10.06 3.55
N PRO A 557 -8.63 -9.76 2.98
CA PRO A 557 -7.47 -10.66 3.06
C PRO A 557 -6.95 -10.90 4.48
N ILE A 558 -7.00 -9.90 5.38
CA ILE A 558 -6.66 -10.12 6.79
C ILE A 558 -7.66 -11.06 7.46
N LEU A 559 -8.94 -10.98 7.12
CA LEU A 559 -9.97 -11.87 7.66
C LEU A 559 -9.95 -13.27 7.04
N GLU A 560 -9.64 -13.39 5.75
CA GLU A 560 -9.66 -14.64 4.99
C GLU A 560 -8.35 -15.43 5.10
N LEU A 561 -7.22 -14.74 5.02
CA LEU A 561 -5.89 -15.32 4.87
C LEU A 561 -4.98 -15.02 6.07
N GLY A 562 -5.45 -14.17 6.99
CA GLY A 562 -4.68 -13.69 8.13
C GLY A 562 -3.70 -12.59 7.79
N THR A 563 -3.54 -12.25 6.51
CA THR A 563 -2.62 -11.22 6.04
C THR A 563 -2.98 -10.79 4.62
N SER A 564 -2.78 -9.51 4.31
CA SER A 564 -2.93 -8.93 2.98
C SER A 564 -1.69 -9.11 2.08
N SER A 565 -0.58 -9.64 2.61
CA SER A 565 0.65 -9.84 1.84
C SER A 565 0.60 -10.98 0.81
N ARG A 566 -0.45 -11.83 0.87
CA ARG A 566 -0.60 -13.04 0.03
C ARG A 566 -1.58 -12.86 -1.12
N MET A 567 -1.77 -11.62 -1.56
CA MET A 567 -2.71 -11.23 -2.60
C MET A 567 -2.00 -11.04 -3.94
N LEU A 568 -2.68 -11.40 -5.03
CA LEU A 568 -2.33 -10.92 -6.36
C LEU A 568 -2.69 -9.44 -6.44
N SER A 569 -1.76 -8.63 -6.94
CA SER A 569 -1.97 -7.20 -7.23
C SER A 569 -1.62 -6.96 -8.70
N ILE A 570 -2.61 -7.15 -9.56
CA ILE A 570 -2.49 -7.06 -11.00
C ILE A 570 -2.93 -5.66 -11.43
N VAL A 571 -2.16 -5.04 -12.31
CA VAL A 571 -2.45 -3.72 -12.88
C VAL A 571 -2.45 -3.86 -14.40
N PRO A 572 -3.61 -4.17 -15.01
CA PRO A 572 -3.75 -4.12 -16.46
C PRO A 572 -3.50 -2.69 -16.93
N LEU A 573 -2.42 -2.48 -17.67
CA LEU A 573 -2.03 -1.14 -18.12
C LEU A 573 -3.01 -0.66 -19.19
N LEU A 574 -3.38 0.62 -19.15
CA LEU A 574 -4.39 1.22 -20.03
C LEU A 574 -4.09 0.97 -21.52
N LYS A 575 -2.81 0.90 -21.89
CA LYS A 575 -2.35 0.69 -23.27
C LYS A 575 -2.16 -0.77 -23.67
N GLY A 576 -2.57 -1.74 -22.84
CA GLY A 576 -2.59 -3.16 -23.20
C GLY A 576 -1.36 -3.97 -22.78
N GLY A 577 -0.64 -3.53 -21.75
CA GLY A 577 0.38 -4.31 -21.03
C GLY A 577 -0.11 -4.75 -19.65
N GLY A 578 0.79 -5.24 -18.80
CA GLY A 578 0.50 -5.61 -17.41
C GLY A 578 1.67 -5.31 -16.48
N LEU A 579 1.33 -4.75 -15.33
CA LEU A 579 2.20 -4.60 -14.18
C LEU A 579 1.69 -5.52 -13.07
N PHE A 580 2.58 -6.34 -12.50
CA PHE A 580 2.26 -7.36 -11.50
C PHE A 580 3.05 -7.04 -10.24
N GLU A 581 2.39 -6.44 -9.26
CA GLU A 581 3.01 -6.12 -7.98
C GLU A 581 3.07 -7.39 -7.11
N THR A 582 4.26 -7.70 -6.59
CA THR A 582 4.49 -8.92 -5.81
C THR A 582 4.04 -8.81 -4.35
N GLY A 583 3.50 -7.65 -3.95
CA GLY A 583 2.94 -7.45 -2.63
C GLY A 583 2.58 -5.98 -2.37
N ALA A 584 1.66 -5.75 -1.43
CA ALA A 584 1.23 -4.41 -1.03
C ALA A 584 2.11 -3.77 0.07
N GLY A 585 3.07 -4.52 0.63
CA GLY A 585 3.93 -4.08 1.74
C GLY A 585 5.19 -3.31 1.30
N GLY A 586 5.99 -2.86 2.28
CA GLY A 586 7.31 -2.27 2.07
C GLY A 586 8.44 -3.30 1.90
N SER A 587 9.69 -2.82 1.83
CA SER A 587 10.90 -3.63 1.54
C SER A 587 11.54 -4.32 2.76
N ALA A 588 10.90 -4.23 3.94
CA ALA A 588 11.20 -4.97 5.17
C ALA A 588 12.66 -4.87 5.71
N PRO A 589 13.11 -3.69 6.17
CA PRO A 589 14.48 -3.47 6.69
C PRO A 589 14.87 -4.43 7.84
N LYS A 590 13.93 -4.80 8.71
CA LYS A 590 14.18 -5.74 9.83
C LYS A 590 14.55 -7.16 9.35
N HIS A 591 14.21 -7.53 8.12
CA HIS A 591 14.59 -8.83 7.55
C HIS A 591 16.05 -8.80 7.11
N VAL A 592 16.50 -7.67 6.56
CA VAL A 592 17.92 -7.45 6.23
C VAL A 592 18.78 -7.47 7.49
N GLN A 593 18.35 -6.82 8.57
CA GLN A 593 19.06 -6.83 9.85
C GLN A 593 19.30 -8.27 10.36
N GLN A 594 18.26 -9.11 10.40
CA GLN A 594 18.42 -10.51 10.78
C GLN A 594 19.34 -11.27 9.81
N PHE A 595 19.24 -11.01 8.50
CA PHE A 595 20.10 -11.66 7.54
C PHE A 595 21.58 -11.29 7.74
N LEU A 596 21.88 -10.02 8.01
CA LEU A 596 23.25 -9.56 8.28
C LEU A 596 23.80 -10.08 9.62
N GLU A 597 22.94 -10.22 10.64
CA GLU A 597 23.36 -10.66 11.97
C GLU A 597 23.47 -12.19 12.09
N GLU A 598 22.55 -12.91 11.47
CA GLU A 598 22.33 -14.34 11.69
C GLU A 598 22.32 -15.17 10.40
N GLY A 599 22.50 -14.54 9.23
CA GLY A 599 22.49 -15.24 7.95
C GLY A 599 21.15 -15.89 7.63
N HIS A 600 20.04 -15.40 8.19
CA HIS A 600 18.69 -15.95 8.00
C HIS A 600 17.74 -14.90 7.43
N LEU A 601 17.18 -15.16 6.25
CA LEU A 601 16.25 -14.25 5.57
C LEU A 601 14.81 -14.73 5.68
N ARG A 602 14.02 -14.13 6.57
CA ARG A 602 12.60 -14.49 6.79
C ARG A 602 11.59 -13.83 5.81
N TRP A 603 12.05 -13.35 4.65
CA TRP A 603 11.17 -12.79 3.62
C TRP A 603 10.37 -13.90 2.93
N ASP A 604 9.03 -13.79 2.89
CA ASP A 604 8.16 -14.75 2.22
C ASP A 604 7.97 -14.35 0.75
N SER A 605 8.58 -15.09 -0.18
CA SER A 605 8.52 -14.80 -1.62
C SER A 605 7.26 -15.32 -2.32
N LEU A 606 6.23 -15.71 -1.56
CA LEU A 606 4.97 -16.19 -2.13
C LEU A 606 4.34 -15.19 -3.11
N GLY A 607 4.47 -13.90 -2.82
CA GLY A 607 3.96 -12.84 -3.68
C GLY A 607 4.66 -12.77 -5.04
N GLU A 608 5.99 -12.96 -5.08
CA GLU A 608 6.76 -13.07 -6.32
C GLU A 608 6.33 -14.29 -7.14
N TYR A 609 6.12 -15.45 -6.50
CA TYR A 609 5.67 -16.66 -7.18
C TYR A 609 4.28 -16.45 -7.79
N CYS A 610 3.37 -15.89 -6.99
CA CYS A 610 1.99 -15.60 -7.40
C CYS A 610 1.94 -14.57 -8.53
N ALA A 611 2.75 -13.50 -8.50
CA ALA A 611 2.79 -12.46 -9.54
C ALA A 611 3.32 -12.98 -10.89
N LEU A 612 4.20 -13.98 -10.87
CA LEU A 612 4.73 -14.59 -12.09
C LEU A 612 3.66 -15.36 -12.87
N VAL A 613 2.65 -15.95 -12.20
CA VAL A 613 1.56 -16.68 -12.86
C VAL A 613 0.77 -15.80 -13.85
N PRO A 614 0.13 -14.69 -13.44
CA PRO A 614 -0.60 -13.83 -14.36
C PRO A 614 0.31 -13.09 -15.36
N SER A 615 1.59 -12.91 -15.04
CA SER A 615 2.59 -12.41 -16.01
C SER A 615 2.81 -13.41 -17.15
N LEU A 616 2.88 -14.71 -16.84
CA LEU A 616 2.98 -15.77 -17.85
C LEU A 616 1.67 -15.95 -18.63
N GLU A 617 0.51 -15.76 -17.99
CA GLU A 617 -0.79 -15.74 -18.67
C GLU A 617 -0.89 -14.57 -19.65
N LEU A 618 -0.38 -13.39 -19.29
CA LEU A 618 -0.31 -12.25 -20.20
C LEU A 618 0.59 -12.57 -21.40
N ALA A 619 1.80 -13.09 -21.16
CA ALA A 619 2.71 -13.49 -22.24
C ALA A 619 2.06 -14.53 -23.17
N ALA A 620 1.34 -15.51 -22.62
CA ALA A 620 0.61 -16.50 -23.40
C ALA A 620 -0.50 -15.89 -24.25
N LYS A 621 -1.27 -14.95 -23.69
CA LYS A 621 -2.37 -14.27 -24.39
C LYS A 621 -1.86 -13.37 -25.52
N MET A 622 -0.74 -12.69 -25.29
CA MET A 622 -0.21 -11.69 -26.21
C MET A 622 0.50 -12.30 -27.43
N ASP A 623 1.31 -13.33 -27.18
CA ASP A 623 2.17 -13.92 -28.22
C ASP A 623 1.64 -15.27 -28.71
N GLY A 624 0.48 -15.73 -28.20
CA GLY A 624 0.01 -17.10 -28.43
C GLY A 624 0.94 -18.16 -27.85
N ASN A 625 1.75 -17.81 -26.84
CA ASN A 625 2.79 -18.67 -26.29
C ASN A 625 2.20 -19.77 -25.40
N ALA A 626 1.94 -20.94 -25.99
CA ALA A 626 1.40 -22.10 -25.28
C ALA A 626 2.31 -22.59 -24.14
N LYS A 627 3.64 -22.45 -24.28
CA LYS A 627 4.58 -22.81 -23.21
C LYS A 627 4.48 -21.86 -22.02
N ALA A 628 4.32 -20.56 -22.25
CA ALA A 628 4.07 -19.62 -21.16
C ALA A 628 2.82 -20.01 -20.34
N ALA A 629 1.73 -20.39 -21.03
CA ALA A 629 0.51 -20.87 -20.36
C ALA A 629 0.76 -22.15 -19.55
N LEU A 630 1.50 -23.12 -20.10
CA LEU A 630 1.88 -24.34 -19.41
C LEU A 630 2.71 -24.04 -18.15
N PHE A 631 3.72 -23.18 -18.26
CA PHE A 631 4.59 -22.80 -17.15
C PHE A 631 3.82 -22.07 -16.05
N GLY A 632 2.89 -21.18 -16.42
CA GLY A 632 2.00 -20.49 -15.48
C GLY A 632 1.13 -21.46 -14.67
N ARG A 633 0.45 -22.42 -15.34
CA ARG A 633 -0.36 -23.44 -14.65
C ARG A 633 0.49 -24.36 -13.77
N ALA A 634 1.64 -24.80 -14.28
CA ALA A 634 2.57 -25.62 -13.50
C ALA A 634 3.08 -24.89 -12.25
N LEU A 635 3.31 -23.58 -12.34
CA LEU A 635 3.72 -22.75 -11.21
C LEU A 635 2.58 -22.59 -10.19
N ASP A 636 1.35 -22.32 -10.61
CA ASP A 636 0.20 -22.19 -9.69
C ASP A 636 -0.04 -23.50 -8.91
N HIS A 637 0.07 -24.65 -9.58
CA HIS A 637 0.02 -25.96 -8.91
C HIS A 637 1.19 -26.16 -7.94
N ALA A 638 2.40 -25.74 -8.32
CA ALA A 638 3.56 -25.81 -7.45
C ALA A 638 3.41 -24.92 -6.20
N ILE A 639 2.79 -23.75 -6.32
CA ILE A 639 2.44 -22.87 -5.20
C ILE A 639 1.48 -23.57 -4.25
N GLY A 640 0.45 -24.26 -4.76
CA GLY A 640 -0.47 -25.06 -3.95
C GLY A 640 0.27 -26.12 -3.11
N ILE A 641 1.14 -26.91 -3.74
CA ILE A 641 1.94 -27.95 -3.06
C ILE A 641 2.92 -27.34 -2.05
N TYR A 642 3.54 -26.21 -2.40
CA TYR A 642 4.42 -25.44 -1.51
C TYR A 642 3.72 -25.03 -0.21
N LEU A 643 2.48 -24.54 -0.32
CA LEU A 643 1.66 -24.16 0.82
C LEU A 643 1.24 -25.39 1.64
N GLU A 644 0.71 -26.43 0.99
CA GLU A 644 0.25 -27.66 1.65
C GLU A 644 1.36 -28.35 2.45
N ASN A 645 2.60 -28.30 1.95
CA ASN A 645 3.77 -28.87 2.64
C ASN A 645 4.42 -27.93 3.66
N GLY A 646 3.84 -26.75 3.93
CA GLY A 646 4.32 -25.81 4.94
C GLY A 646 5.73 -25.30 4.68
N LYS A 647 6.10 -25.07 3.41
CA LYS A 647 7.47 -24.69 3.01
C LYS A 647 7.76 -23.19 3.06
N SER A 648 6.92 -22.40 3.73
CA SER A 648 7.15 -20.98 3.98
C SER A 648 8.37 -20.73 4.87
N PRO A 649 9.07 -19.59 4.71
CA PRO A 649 10.15 -19.20 5.60
C PRO A 649 9.69 -19.09 7.04
N SER A 650 10.43 -19.73 7.95
CA SER A 650 10.32 -19.49 9.38
C SER A 650 10.89 -18.12 9.74
N ARG A 651 10.60 -17.66 10.95
CA ARG A 651 11.22 -16.48 11.55
C ARG A 651 12.46 -16.82 12.38
N LYS A 652 12.74 -18.11 12.58
CA LYS A 652 13.79 -18.62 13.47
C LYS A 652 14.99 -19.10 12.67
N VAL A 653 16.17 -18.68 13.11
CA VAL A 653 17.45 -19.18 12.58
C VAL A 653 17.56 -20.70 12.74
N LYS A 654 18.23 -21.34 11.78
CA LYS A 654 18.35 -22.81 11.63
C LYS A 654 17.04 -23.54 11.35
N GLU A 655 16.02 -22.82 10.89
CA GLU A 655 14.86 -23.36 10.20
C GLU A 655 14.86 -22.88 8.73
N ILE A 656 13.92 -23.39 7.91
CA ILE A 656 13.79 -22.98 6.51
C ILE A 656 13.65 -21.45 6.44
N ASP A 657 14.47 -20.80 5.62
CA ASP A 657 14.38 -19.37 5.33
C ASP A 657 13.98 -19.15 3.85
N ASN A 658 14.05 -17.91 3.36
CA ASN A 658 13.70 -17.55 1.97
C ASN A 658 14.40 -18.43 0.91
N ARG A 659 15.67 -18.77 1.12
CA ARG A 659 16.45 -19.56 0.14
C ARG A 659 15.96 -21.01 0.12
N GLY A 660 15.66 -21.56 1.29
CA GLY A 660 15.01 -22.87 1.42
C GLY A 660 13.62 -22.91 0.76
N ALA A 661 12.79 -21.90 1.03
CA ALA A 661 11.48 -21.77 0.38
C ALA A 661 11.60 -21.70 -1.15
N THR A 662 12.58 -20.94 -1.65
CA THR A 662 12.91 -20.81 -3.08
C THR A 662 13.38 -22.14 -3.70
N PHE A 663 14.12 -22.97 -2.96
CA PHE A 663 14.45 -24.33 -3.42
C PHE A 663 13.19 -25.19 -3.58
N TYR A 664 12.29 -25.19 -2.60
CA TYR A 664 11.08 -26.02 -2.66
C TYR A 664 10.13 -25.59 -3.78
N ILE A 665 9.98 -24.29 -4.06
CA ILE A 665 9.18 -23.86 -5.20
C ILE A 665 9.80 -24.33 -6.53
N ALA A 666 11.13 -24.29 -6.67
CA ALA A 666 11.83 -24.80 -7.84
C ALA A 666 11.63 -26.33 -8.01
N LEU A 667 11.73 -27.08 -6.91
CA LEU A 667 11.48 -28.53 -6.89
C LEU A 667 10.06 -28.87 -7.35
N TYR A 668 9.05 -28.20 -6.79
CA TYR A 668 7.65 -28.49 -7.13
C TYR A 668 7.31 -28.03 -8.54
N TRP A 669 7.84 -26.90 -8.99
CA TRP A 669 7.61 -26.42 -10.35
C TRP A 669 8.25 -27.35 -11.39
N ALA A 670 9.49 -27.79 -11.17
CA ALA A 670 10.14 -28.78 -12.02
C ALA A 670 9.37 -30.11 -12.04
N LYS A 671 8.83 -30.57 -10.90
CA LYS A 671 7.98 -31.76 -10.84
C LYS A 671 6.70 -31.61 -11.68
N GLN A 672 6.03 -30.46 -11.63
CA GLN A 672 4.84 -30.21 -12.45
C GLN A 672 5.18 -30.17 -13.95
N LEU A 673 6.28 -29.50 -14.33
CA LEU A 673 6.76 -29.44 -15.72
C LEU A 673 7.24 -30.81 -16.26
N ALA A 674 7.71 -31.69 -15.39
CA ALA A 674 8.10 -33.07 -15.71
C ALA A 674 6.91 -34.05 -15.77
N ALA A 675 5.81 -33.75 -15.07
CA ALA A 675 4.65 -34.64 -14.96
C ALA A 675 3.60 -34.40 -16.05
N GLN A 676 3.51 -33.19 -16.59
CA GLN A 676 2.59 -32.83 -17.67
C GLN A 676 2.83 -33.64 -18.97
N ASP A 677 1.78 -33.75 -19.79
CA ASP A 677 1.79 -34.46 -21.08
C ASP A 677 1.45 -33.54 -22.28
N GLU A 678 1.42 -32.23 -22.07
CA GLU A 678 1.07 -31.22 -23.08
C GLU A 678 2.25 -30.87 -24.02
N ASP A 679 3.47 -30.77 -23.49
CA ASP A 679 4.68 -30.46 -24.26
C ASP A 679 5.81 -31.44 -23.90
N LYS A 680 6.13 -32.32 -24.86
CA LYS A 680 7.17 -33.34 -24.70
C LYS A 680 8.58 -32.75 -24.52
N VAL A 681 8.90 -31.65 -25.19
CA VAL A 681 10.24 -31.04 -25.10
C VAL A 681 10.45 -30.47 -23.70
N VAL A 682 9.47 -29.76 -23.16
CA VAL A 682 9.50 -29.28 -21.78
C VAL A 682 9.59 -30.46 -20.81
N LYS A 683 8.80 -31.52 -21.03
CA LYS A 683 8.86 -32.73 -20.20
C LYS A 683 10.25 -33.36 -20.17
N ASP A 684 10.87 -33.54 -21.34
CA ASP A 684 12.18 -34.18 -21.49
C ASP A 684 13.29 -33.33 -20.83
N ILE A 685 13.18 -32.00 -20.86
CA ILE A 685 14.12 -31.07 -20.18
C ILE A 685 13.95 -31.13 -18.66
N PHE A 686 12.72 -31.06 -18.16
CA PHE A 686 12.46 -30.94 -16.72
C PHE A 686 12.44 -32.27 -15.98
N SER A 687 12.27 -33.42 -16.66
CA SER A 687 12.36 -34.75 -16.04
C SER A 687 13.68 -35.01 -15.32
N PRO A 688 14.87 -34.84 -15.94
CA PRO A 688 16.15 -35.02 -15.24
C PRO A 688 16.38 -33.97 -14.15
N VAL A 689 15.85 -32.76 -14.32
CA VAL A 689 15.96 -31.66 -13.34
C VAL A 689 15.14 -31.96 -12.09
N ALA A 690 13.87 -32.34 -12.25
CA ALA A 690 12.99 -32.73 -11.16
C ALA A 690 13.55 -33.92 -10.38
N LYS A 691 14.12 -34.91 -11.11
CA LYS A 691 14.82 -36.04 -10.51
C LYS A 691 16.04 -35.58 -9.70
N ALA A 692 16.92 -34.76 -10.28
CA ALA A 692 18.12 -34.28 -9.60
C ALA A 692 17.81 -33.45 -8.36
N LEU A 693 16.83 -32.54 -8.42
CA LEU A 693 16.40 -31.75 -7.27
C LEU A 693 15.82 -32.63 -6.16
N HIS A 694 15.07 -33.67 -6.52
CA HIS A 694 14.49 -34.59 -5.54
C HIS A 694 15.53 -35.51 -4.89
N GLU A 695 16.44 -36.09 -5.68
CA GLU A 695 17.50 -36.97 -5.18
C GLU A 695 18.50 -36.22 -4.27
N ASN A 696 18.68 -34.91 -4.49
CA ASN A 696 19.56 -34.05 -3.71
C ASN A 696 18.82 -33.19 -2.67
N GLU A 697 17.54 -33.44 -2.41
CA GLU A 697 16.70 -32.61 -1.53
C GLU A 697 17.32 -32.43 -0.14
N ALA A 698 17.80 -33.53 0.47
CA ALA A 698 18.42 -33.49 1.79
C ALA A 698 19.75 -32.71 1.81
N ALA A 699 20.62 -32.92 0.82
CA ALA A 699 21.91 -32.26 0.73
C ALA A 699 21.75 -30.74 0.49
N ILE A 700 20.82 -30.35 -0.39
CA ILE A 700 20.51 -28.94 -0.64
C ILE A 700 19.93 -28.29 0.62
N ALA A 701 19.02 -28.96 1.31
CA ALA A 701 18.46 -28.44 2.57
C ALA A 701 19.54 -28.27 3.64
N GLU A 702 20.49 -29.21 3.75
CA GLU A 702 21.62 -29.13 4.68
C GLU A 702 22.54 -27.94 4.35
N ASP A 703 22.94 -27.77 3.09
CA ASP A 703 23.75 -26.63 2.63
C ASP A 703 23.10 -25.28 3.04
N LEU A 704 21.79 -25.16 2.79
CA LEU A 704 21.03 -23.93 3.05
C LEU A 704 20.87 -23.64 4.56
N LEU A 705 20.69 -24.68 5.38
CA LEU A 705 20.65 -24.54 6.84
C LEU A 705 22.03 -24.26 7.43
N ALA A 706 23.08 -24.87 6.88
CA ALA A 706 24.47 -24.68 7.31
C ALA A 706 24.92 -23.22 7.12
N ALA A 707 24.44 -22.54 6.07
CA ALA A 707 24.72 -21.13 5.79
C ALA A 707 24.12 -20.12 6.80
N GLN A 708 23.28 -20.56 7.73
CA GLN A 708 22.66 -19.72 8.77
C GLN A 708 23.46 -19.70 10.08
N GLY A 709 23.08 -18.84 11.03
CA GLY A 709 23.59 -18.82 12.40
C GLY A 709 24.83 -17.96 12.62
N GLY A 710 25.26 -17.18 11.62
CA GLY A 710 26.44 -16.33 11.73
C GLY A 710 26.25 -15.02 10.97
N LYS A 711 27.08 -14.02 11.31
CA LYS A 711 27.07 -12.73 10.64
C LYS A 711 27.42 -12.87 9.16
N VAL A 712 26.76 -12.08 8.34
CA VAL A 712 26.94 -12.01 6.90
C VAL A 712 27.33 -10.59 6.52
N ASP A 713 28.29 -10.48 5.61
CA ASP A 713 28.66 -9.22 4.97
C ASP A 713 28.32 -9.30 3.48
N ILE A 714 27.51 -8.36 3.03
CA ILE A 714 27.12 -8.21 1.61
C ILE A 714 27.75 -6.98 0.96
N GLY A 715 28.70 -6.33 1.64
CA GLY A 715 29.46 -5.20 1.09
C GLY A 715 28.65 -3.91 0.93
N GLY A 716 27.55 -3.73 1.65
CA GLY A 716 26.71 -2.52 1.60
C GLY A 716 25.31 -2.76 2.18
N TYR A 717 24.44 -1.74 2.14
CA TYR A 717 23.03 -1.85 2.52
C TYR A 717 22.13 -1.38 1.38
N TYR A 718 22.26 -0.12 0.96
CA TYR A 718 21.48 0.45 -0.16
C TYR A 718 22.09 0.09 -1.52
N TYR A 719 23.38 -0.19 -1.56
CA TYR A 719 24.09 -0.58 -2.77
C TYR A 719 25.06 -1.75 -2.49
N PRO A 720 24.53 -2.93 -2.11
CA PRO A 720 25.36 -4.08 -1.75
C PRO A 720 26.23 -4.57 -2.92
N ASP A 721 27.34 -5.23 -2.61
CA ASP A 721 28.19 -5.85 -3.62
C ASP A 721 27.48 -7.08 -4.22
N PRO A 722 27.31 -7.16 -5.55
CA PRO A 722 26.58 -8.26 -6.18
C PRO A 722 27.23 -9.63 -5.93
N ALA A 723 28.56 -9.74 -6.00
CA ALA A 723 29.26 -11.01 -5.85
C ALA A 723 29.22 -11.51 -4.40
N MET A 724 29.35 -10.61 -3.42
CA MET A 724 29.19 -10.95 -2.00
C MET A 724 27.74 -11.35 -1.70
N THR A 725 26.77 -10.63 -2.24
CA THR A 725 25.34 -10.95 -2.08
C THR A 725 25.02 -12.33 -2.65
N ASP A 726 25.43 -12.62 -3.87
CA ASP A 726 25.19 -13.91 -4.54
C ASP A 726 25.78 -15.08 -3.75
N LYS A 727 26.99 -14.92 -3.20
CA LYS A 727 27.63 -15.95 -2.37
C LYS A 727 26.77 -16.35 -1.16
N HIS A 728 26.08 -15.38 -0.55
CA HIS A 728 25.24 -15.62 0.62
C HIS A 728 23.79 -16.00 0.26
N MET A 729 23.28 -15.54 -0.89
CA MET A 729 21.93 -15.86 -1.36
C MET A 729 21.84 -17.17 -2.14
N ARG A 730 22.98 -17.71 -2.60
CA ARG A 730 23.10 -18.97 -3.33
C ARG A 730 24.16 -19.91 -2.72
N PRO A 731 24.05 -20.28 -1.43
CA PRO A 731 25.13 -20.97 -0.74
C PRO A 731 25.26 -22.47 -1.06
N SER A 732 24.25 -23.11 -1.67
CA SER A 732 24.29 -24.54 -2.03
C SER A 732 24.92 -24.75 -3.42
N PRO A 733 26.14 -25.32 -3.51
CA PRO A 733 26.78 -25.59 -4.80
C PRO A 733 26.02 -26.63 -5.61
N VAL A 734 25.40 -27.61 -4.93
CA VAL A 734 24.60 -28.66 -5.57
C VAL A 734 23.38 -28.05 -6.26
N PHE A 735 22.65 -27.18 -5.55
CA PHE A 735 21.49 -26.52 -6.13
C PHE A 735 21.87 -25.61 -7.30
N ASN A 736 22.92 -24.80 -7.13
CA ASN A 736 23.42 -23.93 -8.20
C ASN A 736 23.81 -24.72 -9.44
N GLN A 737 24.53 -25.83 -9.30
CA GLN A 737 24.93 -26.66 -10.42
C GLN A 737 23.73 -27.22 -11.20
N ILE A 738 22.63 -27.56 -10.53
CA ILE A 738 21.41 -28.04 -11.20
C ILE A 738 20.73 -26.90 -11.96
N VAL A 739 20.60 -25.72 -11.33
CA VAL A 739 19.93 -24.55 -11.94
C VAL A 739 20.75 -23.97 -13.09
N ASP A 740 22.06 -23.83 -12.95
CA ASP A 740 22.94 -23.21 -13.95
C ASP A 740 23.15 -24.09 -15.20
N ARG A 741 22.80 -25.39 -15.12
CA ARG A 741 22.87 -26.35 -16.25
C ARG A 741 21.60 -26.43 -17.09
N LEU A 742 20.46 -26.00 -16.56
CA LEU A 742 19.25 -25.77 -17.35
C LEU A 742 19.56 -24.78 -18.44
#